data_AF-A0AB34P070-F1
#
_entry.id   AF-A0AB34P070-F1
#
_cell.length_a   1.000
_cell.length_b   1.000
_cell.length_c   1.000
_cell.angle_alpha   90.00
_cell.angle_beta   90.00
_cell.angle_gamma   90.00
#
_symmetry.space_group_name_H-M   'P 1'
#
loop_
_entity.id
_entity.type
_entity.pdbx_description
1 polymer ?
#
loop_
_entity_poly.entity_id
_entity_poly.type
_entity_poly.pdbx_seq_one_letter_code
_entity_poly.pdbx_strand_id
1 'polypeptide(L)'
;MLFNKKDFDSKQRFSIRKLSVGVCSVLLSTLFLTFNEGQTVHASTDANAADTTTTSVSSNTTNNSSDNNTDKKDDSKVETSSLATAEKHAPIPIAAEVKSNKSEDQTNSATTETATQVSKSKQAQSQTTTNIVKATATQASTSSKDSSDTTRFKDNSAQNTVEKNRSTSTSKYTPVLTSETSVSTKTNQSNSNSATQEKSNIKPVTPHADSTEHIAPKTYSMDSDSPAYVVAGSDLTNLASKFISNADVLTQNGATFSWVGNVPTPTQQDAIGGNTITGTIKVTYKDGTSTTIDIESYVEARSELQPSTFYYVNRVGDTPDFNTADANGNNFSTILKNTDVYDPTAFSYKILGTLDTSSLGIHWANVQVTDNNTFAGAPDAPKVIGGLYIVKVPYVVQGLKLKDNIPTDANGNPIINAQLATMPKSTSTTPTTPEAAFDPVHGNSTNFPAGLWGQYFYQDYALAYALGIKVQVAADDLDNNGKWKNKPTDLVNTKTNHFAMTFNKLPNATQQEVDVNYVSAPHAEDMYIYNAANKTYMTGRPENAQAIKELLADGYMNDKVWVTLADGTKVYASKLDYLNNGNNFVVGGAKAGRYNINFNASFDQKNSAGQPQIFSNNIFNTASADFNDDLNKWYRKTNNQTVANYAAPTAATWDKVSTNGISLAPTIKASDDPYEQDLTDGPVTFDSEALKNVVKNPSTGAEVRKVQHTWLANMVPNSILDNNTKWPEGTKLTWAGNDGSTKLTFDKAGESKTGNVTITLPSGSSYTVKDITVISKANVIAKSETVDYGKKLTAADLVTNQNVFPAGTTYQFVDGSEPTWGTAGSYDHVKITATYKDASGASVNTPVANCAVAINDSRSIKVLAGSDVPSVDSVLNLPNNWEEHTAF
;
A
#
# COMPACT_ATOMS: atom_id res chain seq x y z
N MET A 1 40.41 -22.12 57.28
CA MET A 1 40.27 -22.24 58.74
C MET A 1 39.08 -21.40 59.19
N LEU A 2 38.28 -21.96 60.11
CA LEU A 2 37.26 -21.36 61.01
C LEU A 2 36.14 -20.42 60.48
N PHE A 3 34.99 -20.56 61.15
CA PHE A 3 33.69 -19.92 60.92
C PHE A 3 33.29 -19.00 62.08
N ASN A 4 32.35 -18.08 61.82
CA ASN A 4 31.13 -17.78 62.60
C ASN A 4 30.35 -16.72 61.79
N LYS A 5 29.07 -16.84 61.38
CA LYS A 5 27.91 -17.68 61.70
C LYS A 5 27.13 -17.31 62.98
N LYS A 6 25.98 -16.66 62.76
CA LYS A 6 24.66 -16.74 63.43
C LYS A 6 23.67 -16.13 62.44
N ASP A 7 22.76 -16.82 61.74
CA ASP A 7 21.80 -17.92 62.02
C ASP A 7 20.39 -17.47 62.45
N PHE A 8 19.41 -18.22 61.94
CA PHE A 8 17.97 -18.26 62.20
C PHE A 8 17.11 -17.16 61.54
N ASP A 9 16.47 -17.35 60.36
CA ASP A 9 15.73 -18.49 59.74
C ASP A 9 14.28 -18.64 60.19
N SER A 10 13.33 -18.35 59.28
CA SER A 10 12.01 -19.01 59.30
C SER A 10 11.33 -19.09 57.92
N LYS A 11 11.45 -20.27 57.30
CA LYS A 11 10.36 -21.04 56.67
C LYS A 11 9.67 -20.52 55.38
N GLN A 12 9.86 -21.33 54.34
CA GLN A 12 8.99 -21.48 53.16
C GLN A 12 7.51 -21.67 53.52
N ARG A 13 6.59 -21.24 52.62
CA ARG A 13 5.38 -22.00 52.27
C ARG A 13 4.74 -21.51 50.96
N PHE A 14 4.41 -22.45 50.09
CA PHE A 14 3.58 -22.22 48.90
C PHE A 14 2.17 -21.78 49.28
N SER A 15 1.54 -20.94 48.45
CA SER A 15 0.09 -20.74 48.46
C SER A 15 -0.50 -21.14 47.11
N ILE A 16 -1.09 -22.34 47.06
CA ILE A 16 -2.10 -22.73 46.09
C ILE A 16 -3.42 -22.86 46.86
N ARG A 17 -4.45 -22.13 46.44
CA ARG A 17 -5.89 -22.27 46.78
C ARG A 17 -6.65 -21.15 46.01
N LYS A 18 -7.74 -21.39 45.26
CA LYS A 18 -8.52 -22.62 44.99
C LYS A 18 -9.01 -22.65 43.53
N LEU A 19 -9.18 -23.86 42.98
CA LEU A 19 -10.08 -24.14 41.84
C LEU A 19 -11.53 -24.35 42.31
N SER A 20 -12.49 -24.13 41.41
CA SER A 20 -13.63 -25.03 41.09
C SER A 20 -14.35 -24.46 39.84
N VAL A 21 -14.13 -25.01 38.63
CA VAL A 21 -14.90 -26.10 37.98
C VAL A 21 -16.33 -25.72 37.60
N GLY A 22 -16.63 -25.82 36.30
CA GLY A 22 -17.95 -25.51 35.71
C GLY A 22 -18.03 -25.86 34.21
N VAL A 23 -17.69 -27.09 33.84
CA VAL A 23 -17.98 -27.63 32.49
C VAL A 23 -19.48 -27.89 32.35
N CYS A 24 -20.09 -27.36 31.29
CA CYS A 24 -21.35 -27.89 30.75
C CYS A 24 -21.36 -27.75 29.23
N SER A 25 -21.43 -28.88 28.54
CA SER A 25 -21.55 -29.03 27.10
C SER A 25 -22.95 -28.62 26.61
N VAL A 26 -23.05 -28.08 25.40
CA VAL A 26 -24.07 -28.55 24.44
C VAL A 26 -23.43 -28.70 23.06
N LEU A 27 -23.36 -29.94 22.60
CA LEU A 27 -23.20 -30.30 21.20
C LEU A 27 -24.61 -30.61 20.69
N LEU A 28 -25.05 -29.94 19.61
CA LEU A 28 -26.17 -30.22 18.68
C LEU A 28 -26.97 -28.94 18.34
N SER A 29 -26.75 -28.42 17.13
CA SER A 29 -27.81 -28.37 16.10
C SER A 29 -27.29 -27.75 14.79
N THR A 30 -27.10 -28.59 13.78
CA THR A 30 -27.19 -28.16 12.38
C THR A 30 -28.63 -27.75 12.07
N LEU A 31 -28.95 -26.46 11.91
CA LEU A 31 -30.06 -26.00 11.07
C LEU A 31 -30.07 -24.47 10.83
N PHE A 32 -30.51 -24.10 9.62
CA PHE A 32 -30.91 -22.77 9.13
C PHE A 32 -30.00 -21.55 9.33
N LEU A 33 -29.21 -21.26 8.28
CA LEU A 33 -28.90 -19.88 7.86
C LEU A 33 -29.97 -19.41 6.87
N THR A 34 -31.04 -18.78 7.37
CA THR A 34 -31.97 -17.97 6.55
C THR A 34 -31.61 -16.50 6.70
N PHE A 35 -31.11 -15.87 5.63
CA PHE A 35 -30.86 -14.44 5.60
C PHE A 35 -32.16 -13.69 5.29
N ASN A 36 -32.77 -13.08 6.30
CA ASN A 36 -33.77 -12.03 6.09
C ASN A 36 -33.06 -10.68 5.86
N GLU A 37 -32.91 -10.28 4.60
CA GLU A 37 -32.62 -8.88 4.26
C GLU A 37 -33.91 -8.05 4.42
N GLY A 38 -33.99 -7.17 5.44
CA GLY A 38 -35.17 -6.30 5.56
C GLY A 38 -35.45 -5.64 6.90
N GLN A 39 -34.46 -5.01 7.56
CA GLN A 39 -34.75 -4.09 8.65
C GLN A 39 -33.89 -2.81 8.59
N THR A 40 -34.48 -1.76 8.03
CA THR A 40 -33.99 -0.38 8.17
C THR A 40 -34.52 0.17 9.50
N VAL A 41 -33.66 0.25 10.51
CA VAL A 41 -34.07 0.75 11.84
C VAL A 41 -34.00 2.28 11.84
N HIS A 42 -35.15 2.95 11.78
CA HIS A 42 -35.24 4.38 12.03
C HIS A 42 -35.27 4.63 13.55
N ALA A 43 -34.37 5.48 14.05
CA ALA A 43 -34.47 6.04 15.39
C ALA A 43 -34.94 7.50 15.27
N SER A 44 -36.02 7.84 15.98
CA SER A 44 -36.46 9.23 16.18
C SER A 44 -36.77 9.45 17.66
N THR A 45 -36.27 10.59 18.14
CA THR A 45 -36.62 11.40 19.32
C THR A 45 -38.09 11.34 19.78
N ASP A 46 -38.47 11.66 21.03
CA ASP A 46 -37.82 12.49 22.07
C ASP A 46 -38.43 12.27 23.48
N ALA A 47 -37.77 12.75 24.56
CA ALA A 47 -38.37 13.46 25.73
C ALA A 47 -37.50 13.55 27.02
N ASN A 48 -37.02 14.78 27.33
CA ASN A 48 -36.97 15.47 28.66
C ASN A 48 -36.18 14.89 29.88
N ALA A 49 -35.52 15.70 30.73
CA ALA A 49 -35.26 17.15 30.75
C ALA A 49 -34.17 17.59 31.78
N ALA A 50 -33.64 18.82 31.59
CA ALA A 50 -32.93 19.74 32.53
C ALA A 50 -31.58 19.28 33.16
N ASP A 51 -30.60 20.14 33.46
CA ASP A 51 -30.52 21.62 33.60
C ASP A 51 -29.15 22.11 33.01
N THR A 52 -29.04 23.12 32.12
CA THR A 52 -28.99 24.59 32.36
C THR A 52 -27.56 25.08 32.72
N THR A 53 -26.92 26.12 32.12
CA THR A 53 -27.42 27.41 31.57
C THR A 53 -26.44 28.06 30.56
N THR A 54 -26.95 28.70 29.48
CA THR A 54 -26.52 30.01 28.83
C THR A 54 -25.04 30.27 28.43
N THR A 55 -24.63 30.96 27.34
CA THR A 55 -25.24 31.80 26.25
C THR A 55 -24.10 32.18 25.26
N SER A 56 -24.26 32.63 24.00
CA SER A 56 -25.36 32.63 23.01
C SER A 56 -24.91 33.30 21.67
N VAL A 57 -25.45 32.86 20.52
CA VAL A 57 -26.09 33.66 19.41
C VAL A 57 -25.36 34.93 18.87
N SER A 58 -25.17 35.21 17.57
CA SER A 58 -25.82 34.73 16.32
C SER A 58 -24.93 34.84 15.06
N SER A 59 -25.37 34.22 13.98
CA SER A 59 -24.88 34.34 12.59
C SER A 59 -25.47 35.55 11.83
N ASN A 60 -24.73 36.10 10.84
CA ASN A 60 -25.32 36.38 9.52
C ASN A 60 -24.30 36.53 8.36
N THR A 61 -24.78 36.30 7.14
CA THR A 61 -24.05 36.14 5.86
C THR A 61 -23.79 37.46 5.12
N THR A 62 -22.72 37.55 4.29
CA THR A 62 -22.76 37.91 2.82
C THR A 62 -21.39 38.29 2.20
N ASN A 63 -20.97 37.48 1.21
CA ASN A 63 -20.19 37.70 -0.04
C ASN A 63 -18.99 38.67 -0.21
N ASN A 64 -18.08 38.15 -1.05
CA ASN A 64 -17.23 38.81 -2.07
C ASN A 64 -15.84 39.40 -1.73
N SER A 65 -14.82 38.60 -2.07
CA SER A 65 -13.83 38.85 -3.14
C SER A 65 -12.74 39.94 -2.98
N SER A 66 -11.54 39.51 -3.42
CA SER A 66 -10.47 40.29 -4.06
C SER A 66 -9.41 41.02 -3.20
N ASP A 67 -8.17 40.62 -3.50
CA ASP A 67 -6.99 41.45 -3.74
C ASP A 67 -6.21 42.11 -2.58
N ASN A 68 -5.07 41.46 -2.31
CA ASN A 68 -3.72 42.01 -2.43
C ASN A 68 -3.27 43.26 -1.61
N ASN A 69 -2.30 42.95 -0.72
CA ASN A 69 -0.94 43.52 -0.69
C ASN A 69 -0.57 44.44 0.50
N THR A 70 0.68 44.25 0.97
CA THR A 70 1.51 45.14 1.82
C THR A 70 0.92 45.73 3.11
N ASP A 71 1.50 45.39 4.27
CA ASP A 71 2.69 46.13 4.74
C ASP A 71 3.54 45.40 5.81
N LYS A 72 4.75 45.92 6.08
CA LYS A 72 5.71 45.49 7.13
C LYS A 72 5.28 46.03 8.52
N LYS A 73 5.78 45.62 9.69
CA LYS A 73 7.19 45.49 10.14
C LYS A 73 7.25 45.04 11.63
N ASP A 74 8.36 44.44 12.08
CA ASP A 74 8.99 44.54 13.42
C ASP A 74 8.21 44.12 14.72
N ASP A 75 8.83 43.55 15.77
CA ASP A 75 10.18 42.98 15.93
C ASP A 75 10.28 42.11 17.22
N SER A 76 11.42 41.40 17.39
CA SER A 76 12.02 40.95 18.66
C SER A 76 11.40 39.74 19.43
N LYS A 77 12.12 38.94 20.24
CA LYS A 77 13.57 38.59 20.37
C LYS A 77 13.75 37.54 21.51
N VAL A 78 14.35 36.36 21.24
CA VAL A 78 15.28 35.53 22.10
C VAL A 78 14.76 35.08 23.52
N GLU A 79 15.04 33.92 24.14
CA GLU A 79 16.08 32.88 24.04
C GLU A 79 15.58 31.46 24.43
N THR A 80 16.47 30.48 24.35
CA THR A 80 16.28 29.04 24.62
C THR A 80 16.69 28.60 26.04
N SER A 81 16.09 27.50 26.54
CA SER A 81 16.81 26.44 27.26
C SER A 81 15.92 25.19 27.45
N SER A 82 16.55 24.04 27.63
CA SER A 82 15.95 22.69 27.55
C SER A 82 16.33 21.81 28.74
N LEU A 83 15.56 20.74 29.00
CA LEU A 83 16.10 19.42 29.38
C LEU A 83 15.05 18.28 29.24
N ALA A 84 15.52 17.03 29.23
CA ALA A 84 14.87 15.79 28.80
C ALA A 84 13.94 15.12 29.89
N THR A 85 13.24 13.98 29.70
CA THR A 85 13.53 12.78 28.88
C THR A 85 12.31 11.83 28.67
N ALA A 86 12.33 11.05 27.59
CA ALA A 86 11.71 9.70 27.37
C ALA A 86 10.17 9.54 27.26
N GLU A 87 9.58 8.64 26.42
CA GLU A 87 10.03 7.93 25.19
C GLU A 87 8.83 7.16 24.54
N LYS A 88 8.48 7.38 23.24
CA LYS A 88 7.98 6.33 22.30
C LYS A 88 7.71 6.81 20.85
N HIS A 89 8.14 5.98 19.89
CA HIS A 89 7.96 6.01 18.42
C HIS A 89 6.91 6.92 17.76
N ALA A 90 7.38 7.80 16.85
CA ALA A 90 6.71 8.28 15.63
C ALA A 90 7.79 8.85 14.64
N PRO A 91 7.47 9.43 13.45
CA PRO A 91 8.07 9.01 12.17
C PRO A 91 9.21 9.90 11.62
N ILE A 92 9.79 9.46 10.50
CA ILE A 92 10.87 10.12 9.74
C ILE A 92 10.42 11.51 9.25
N PRO A 93 11.22 12.59 9.45
CA PRO A 93 10.90 13.91 8.93
C PRO A 93 11.26 14.05 7.44
N ILE A 94 10.39 14.75 6.71
CA ILE A 94 10.53 15.09 5.30
C ILE A 94 11.59 16.20 5.13
N ALA A 95 12.37 16.13 4.05
CA ALA A 95 13.42 17.09 3.75
C ALA A 95 12.86 18.50 3.46
N ALA A 96 13.49 19.53 4.03
CA ALA A 96 13.22 20.92 3.69
C ALA A 96 14.08 21.37 2.49
N GLU A 97 13.52 22.21 1.62
CA GLU A 97 14.19 22.72 0.42
C GLU A 97 15.44 23.55 0.74
N VAL A 98 16.51 23.34 -0.03
CA VAL A 98 17.61 24.30 -0.17
C VAL A 98 17.64 24.78 -1.61
N LYS A 99 17.31 26.05 -1.83
CA LYS A 99 17.56 26.74 -3.11
C LYS A 99 19.06 26.98 -3.26
N SER A 100 19.64 26.58 -4.40
CA SER A 100 20.97 27.03 -4.83
C SER A 100 20.94 27.39 -6.32
N ASN A 101 21.68 28.44 -6.68
CA ASN A 101 21.65 29.06 -8.00
C ASN A 101 22.62 28.42 -9.00
N LYS A 102 22.35 28.68 -10.28
CA LYS A 102 23.05 28.18 -11.46
C LYS A 102 24.27 29.04 -11.86
N SER A 103 25.41 28.40 -12.12
CA SER A 103 26.50 28.79 -13.06
C SER A 103 27.48 27.59 -13.13
N GLU A 104 27.56 26.86 -14.25
CA GLU A 104 28.65 26.90 -15.25
C GLU A 104 30.03 26.55 -14.65
N ASP A 105 30.71 25.47 -15.05
CA ASP A 105 31.29 25.29 -16.41
C ASP A 105 31.51 23.80 -16.78
N GLN A 106 31.56 23.48 -18.07
CA GLN A 106 31.92 22.16 -18.61
C GLN A 106 33.26 22.21 -19.34
N THR A 107 34.33 21.74 -18.69
CA THR A 107 35.58 21.39 -19.38
C THR A 107 35.93 19.92 -19.20
N ASN A 108 35.86 19.18 -20.31
CA ASN A 108 36.31 17.80 -20.40
C ASN A 108 37.42 17.74 -21.47
N SER A 109 38.59 17.18 -21.16
CA SER A 109 39.60 16.83 -22.16
C SER A 109 40.52 15.72 -21.65
N ALA A 110 40.87 14.84 -22.58
CA ALA A 110 41.46 13.53 -22.31
C ALA A 110 42.90 13.41 -22.85
N THR A 111 43.52 12.26 -22.58
CA THR A 111 44.73 11.77 -23.27
C THR A 111 44.67 10.24 -23.37
N THR A 112 45.19 9.52 -24.38
CA THR A 112 45.45 9.75 -25.83
C THR A 112 45.55 8.35 -26.49
N GLU A 113 45.76 8.28 -27.82
CA GLU A 113 46.20 7.11 -28.64
C GLU A 113 45.09 6.16 -29.17
N THR A 114 45.03 5.79 -30.46
CA THR A 114 45.81 6.14 -31.67
C THR A 114 44.92 6.10 -32.95
N ALA A 115 45.34 6.78 -34.01
CA ALA A 115 44.56 7.14 -35.20
C ALA A 115 44.31 6.04 -36.26
N THR A 116 43.32 6.25 -37.17
CA THR A 116 43.53 6.36 -38.64
C THR A 116 42.26 6.85 -39.41
N GLN A 117 42.34 8.09 -39.93
CA GLN A 117 41.83 8.67 -41.20
C GLN A 117 40.46 8.35 -41.88
N VAL A 118 39.73 9.46 -42.19
CA VAL A 118 39.15 9.87 -43.52
C VAL A 118 37.92 9.07 -44.03
N SER A 119 36.75 9.66 -44.34
CA SER A 119 36.54 10.77 -45.30
C SER A 119 35.21 11.56 -45.14
N LYS A 120 35.06 12.66 -45.91
CA LYS A 120 33.97 13.67 -45.86
C LYS A 120 32.77 13.36 -46.77
N SER A 121 31.58 13.86 -46.42
CA SER A 121 30.72 14.69 -47.31
C SER A 121 29.58 15.40 -46.54
N LYS A 122 28.90 16.38 -47.18
CA LYS A 122 27.95 17.35 -46.59
C LYS A 122 26.54 17.26 -47.19
N GLN A 123 25.60 17.97 -46.54
CA GLN A 123 24.29 18.51 -46.95
C GLN A 123 23.11 17.81 -46.23
N ALA A 124 22.23 18.48 -45.47
CA ALA A 124 21.41 19.69 -45.73
C ALA A 124 20.37 19.44 -46.86
N GLN A 125 19.08 19.79 -46.75
CA GLN A 125 18.42 20.72 -45.82
C GLN A 125 16.88 20.51 -45.79
N SER A 126 16.22 21.04 -44.75
CA SER A 126 14.82 21.55 -44.70
C SER A 126 13.59 20.66 -44.97
N GLN A 127 12.75 20.57 -43.93
CA GLN A 127 11.32 21.00 -43.86
C GLN A 127 10.65 21.45 -45.19
N THR A 128 9.35 21.16 -45.43
CA THR A 128 8.24 21.95 -44.85
C THR A 128 6.87 21.24 -44.90
N THR A 129 6.02 21.59 -43.93
CA THR A 129 4.60 21.31 -43.69
C THR A 129 3.64 21.56 -44.87
N THR A 130 2.47 20.89 -44.90
CA THR A 130 1.09 21.52 -44.90
C THR A 130 -0.03 20.54 -45.34
N ASN A 131 -0.70 19.95 -44.36
CA ASN A 131 -2.13 20.13 -44.02
C ASN A 131 -3.32 19.91 -45.03
N ILE A 132 -4.29 19.09 -44.58
CA ILE A 132 -5.77 19.04 -44.81
C ILE A 132 -6.37 18.68 -46.20
N VAL A 133 -7.18 17.59 -46.27
CA VAL A 133 -8.66 17.56 -46.50
C VAL A 133 -9.15 16.15 -46.94
N LYS A 134 -10.31 15.78 -46.38
CA LYS A 134 -11.07 14.54 -46.49
C LYS A 134 -12.02 14.53 -47.71
N ALA A 135 -12.14 13.41 -48.42
CA ALA A 135 -13.23 13.18 -49.40
C ALA A 135 -13.65 11.69 -49.44
N THR A 136 -14.85 11.41 -49.91
CA THR A 136 -15.58 10.12 -49.79
C THR A 136 -16.05 9.62 -51.16
N ALA A 137 -16.37 8.32 -51.25
CA ALA A 137 -17.27 7.64 -52.20
C ALA A 137 -16.67 6.82 -53.39
N THR A 138 -16.80 5.49 -53.26
CA THR A 138 -17.64 4.60 -54.12
C THR A 138 -17.32 4.36 -55.61
N GLN A 139 -16.96 3.09 -55.93
CA GLN A 139 -17.20 2.26 -57.15
C GLN A 139 -16.85 2.87 -58.56
N ALA A 140 -16.29 2.15 -59.54
CA ALA A 140 -16.59 0.79 -60.01
C ALA A 140 -15.55 0.26 -61.04
N SER A 141 -15.55 -1.07 -61.26
CA SER A 141 -15.32 -1.84 -62.53
C SER A 141 -14.25 -1.38 -63.55
N THR A 142 -13.36 -2.20 -64.13
CA THR A 142 -13.55 -3.46 -64.92
C THR A 142 -12.18 -4.12 -65.24
N SER A 143 -12.00 -5.36 -65.73
CA SER A 143 -12.67 -6.67 -65.59
C SER A 143 -12.02 -7.70 -66.55
N SER A 144 -11.74 -8.95 -66.15
CA SER A 144 -11.35 -10.03 -67.10
C SER A 144 -11.83 -11.42 -66.67
N LYS A 145 -12.55 -12.10 -67.56
CA LYS A 145 -12.93 -13.53 -67.52
C LYS A 145 -11.80 -14.40 -68.16
N ASP A 146 -11.82 -15.74 -68.27
CA ASP A 146 -12.84 -16.80 -68.08
C ASP A 146 -12.15 -18.19 -67.96
N SER A 147 -12.85 -19.20 -67.39
CA SER A 147 -12.74 -20.68 -67.61
C SER A 147 -11.36 -21.42 -67.59
N SER A 148 -11.22 -22.69 -67.16
CA SER A 148 -12.12 -23.87 -67.27
C SER A 148 -11.77 -25.04 -66.30
N ASP A 149 -12.65 -26.06 -66.30
CA ASP A 149 -12.66 -27.34 -65.54
C ASP A 149 -11.43 -28.26 -65.62
N THR A 150 -11.18 -29.04 -64.54
CA THR A 150 -11.27 -30.51 -64.61
C THR A 150 -11.29 -31.24 -63.25
N THR A 151 -12.29 -32.10 -63.05
CA THR A 151 -12.28 -33.21 -62.06
C THR A 151 -11.79 -34.52 -62.68
N ARG A 152 -11.25 -35.47 -61.90
CA ARG A 152 -11.29 -36.91 -62.28
C ARG A 152 -11.34 -37.89 -61.10
N PHE A 153 -12.34 -38.78 -61.15
CA PHE A 153 -12.51 -39.99 -60.34
C PHE A 153 -11.80 -41.21 -60.99
N LYS A 154 -11.71 -42.33 -60.24
CA LYS A 154 -12.03 -43.74 -60.63
C LYS A 154 -11.45 -44.75 -59.59
N ASP A 155 -11.92 -45.99 -59.41
CA ASP A 155 -13.26 -46.64 -59.52
C ASP A 155 -13.16 -48.12 -59.03
N ASN A 156 -14.28 -48.86 -59.08
CA ASN A 156 -14.47 -50.34 -59.01
C ASN A 156 -14.47 -51.03 -57.62
N SER A 157 -15.28 -52.08 -57.36
CA SER A 157 -16.48 -52.60 -58.07
C SER A 157 -17.24 -53.71 -57.28
N ALA A 158 -18.52 -53.93 -57.67
CA ALA A 158 -19.26 -55.22 -57.72
C ALA A 158 -19.94 -55.89 -56.48
N GLN A 159 -21.27 -56.00 -56.61
CA GLN A 159 -22.17 -57.16 -56.39
C GLN A 159 -22.31 -57.92 -55.03
N ASN A 160 -23.42 -57.61 -54.35
CA ASN A 160 -24.62 -58.47 -54.14
C ASN A 160 -24.58 -59.75 -53.25
N THR A 161 -25.66 -59.90 -52.45
CA THR A 161 -26.28 -61.15 -51.92
C THR A 161 -25.99 -61.58 -50.46
N VAL A 162 -27.04 -61.43 -49.61
CA VAL A 162 -27.47 -62.31 -48.48
C VAL A 162 -26.68 -62.38 -47.15
N GLU A 163 -27.40 -62.03 -46.06
CA GLU A 163 -27.24 -62.46 -44.65
C GLU A 163 -25.89 -62.18 -43.91
N LYS A 164 -25.82 -62.01 -42.58
CA LYS A 164 -26.80 -62.17 -41.48
C LYS A 164 -26.37 -61.38 -40.23
N ASN A 165 -27.34 -61.12 -39.33
CA ASN A 165 -27.16 -60.76 -37.90
C ASN A 165 -26.53 -59.36 -37.62
N ARG A 166 -26.92 -58.61 -36.58
CA ARG A 166 -27.70 -58.94 -35.36
C ARG A 166 -28.48 -57.68 -34.94
N SER A 167 -29.81 -57.67 -35.13
CA SER A 167 -30.85 -57.80 -34.08
C SER A 167 -31.05 -56.55 -33.20
N THR A 168 -32.26 -56.03 -32.95
CA THR A 168 -33.61 -56.59 -33.23
C THR A 168 -34.67 -55.49 -33.35
N SER A 169 -35.73 -55.78 -34.11
CA SER A 169 -36.79 -54.82 -34.46
C SER A 169 -38.09 -54.97 -33.64
N THR A 170 -38.84 -53.87 -33.61
CA THR A 170 -40.32 -53.71 -33.63
C THR A 170 -41.24 -54.94 -33.58
N SER A 171 -42.33 -54.83 -32.83
CA SER A 171 -43.67 -55.19 -33.35
C SER A 171 -44.79 -54.36 -32.73
N LYS A 172 -45.83 -54.10 -33.52
CA LYS A 172 -47.12 -53.51 -33.13
C LYS A 172 -48.01 -54.58 -32.47
N TYR A 173 -49.09 -54.17 -31.77
CA TYR A 173 -50.44 -54.72 -31.97
C TYR A 173 -51.54 -53.88 -31.28
N THR A 174 -52.70 -53.84 -31.94
CA THR A 174 -54.06 -53.53 -31.46
C THR A 174 -54.99 -54.44 -32.31
N PRO A 175 -56.25 -54.74 -31.94
CA PRO A 175 -57.03 -54.38 -30.74
C PRO A 175 -57.76 -55.61 -30.10
N VAL A 176 -58.90 -55.37 -29.43
CA VAL A 176 -60.12 -56.23 -29.23
C VAL A 176 -60.52 -56.53 -27.77
N LEU A 177 -61.83 -56.45 -27.53
CA LEU A 177 -62.54 -56.79 -26.28
C LEU A 177 -62.54 -58.30 -25.99
N THR A 178 -62.59 -58.68 -24.71
CA THR A 178 -63.57 -59.68 -24.23
C THR A 178 -63.77 -59.62 -22.72
N SER A 179 -64.89 -60.16 -22.27
CA SER A 179 -65.40 -60.15 -20.90
C SER A 179 -65.18 -61.48 -20.15
N GLU A 180 -65.51 -61.45 -18.85
CA GLU A 180 -65.86 -62.59 -17.96
C GLU A 180 -64.76 -63.27 -17.11
N THR A 181 -64.75 -62.91 -15.83
CA THR A 181 -65.02 -63.77 -14.65
C THR A 181 -64.61 -65.25 -14.73
N SER A 182 -63.78 -65.79 -13.83
CA SER A 182 -64.15 -66.40 -12.51
C SER A 182 -62.86 -67.06 -11.91
N VAL A 183 -62.68 -67.43 -10.64
CA VAL A 183 -63.51 -68.21 -9.69
C VAL A 183 -62.99 -68.02 -8.25
N SER A 184 -63.88 -68.18 -7.25
CA SER A 184 -63.65 -68.47 -5.80
C SER A 184 -63.62 -67.27 -4.84
N THR A 185 -63.97 -67.37 -3.54
CA THR A 185 -65.12 -67.93 -2.76
C THR A 185 -65.05 -67.29 -1.32
N LYS A 186 -66.00 -67.33 -0.37
CA LYS A 186 -67.33 -67.96 -0.19
C LYS A 186 -68.16 -67.23 0.91
N THR A 187 -69.44 -67.62 1.04
CA THR A 187 -70.36 -67.54 2.22
C THR A 187 -70.87 -66.15 2.67
N ASN A 188 -72.15 -65.93 3.04
CA ASN A 188 -73.30 -66.84 3.21
C ASN A 188 -74.65 -66.18 2.83
N GLN A 189 -75.72 -66.99 2.76
CA GLN A 189 -77.06 -66.64 2.24
C GLN A 189 -77.92 -65.76 3.18
N SER A 190 -78.80 -64.92 2.62
CA SER A 190 -80.27 -65.15 2.65
C SER A 190 -81.12 -64.04 2.00
N ASN A 191 -82.30 -64.43 1.47
CA ASN A 191 -83.26 -63.60 0.73
C ASN A 191 -84.03 -62.58 1.60
N SER A 192 -84.50 -61.46 1.02
CA SER A 192 -85.93 -61.31 0.60
C SER A 192 -86.27 -59.94 0.01
N ASN A 193 -87.32 -59.91 -0.82
CA ASN A 193 -87.85 -58.73 -1.52
C ASN A 193 -88.90 -57.93 -0.72
N SER A 194 -89.23 -56.75 -1.28
CA SER A 194 -90.56 -56.09 -1.27
C SER A 194 -90.91 -55.07 -0.18
N ALA A 195 -90.94 -53.82 -0.63
CA ALA A 195 -92.16 -53.00 -0.79
C ALA A 195 -92.97 -52.50 0.44
N THR A 196 -93.04 -51.16 0.51
CA THR A 196 -94.23 -50.31 0.75
C THR A 196 -94.90 -50.19 2.13
N GLN A 197 -94.98 -48.92 2.55
CA GLN A 197 -96.12 -48.19 3.16
C GLN A 197 -96.40 -48.23 4.68
N GLU A 198 -96.12 -47.04 5.26
CA GLU A 198 -97.02 -46.19 6.07
C GLU A 198 -97.30 -46.42 7.58
N LYS A 199 -97.14 -45.28 8.28
CA LYS A 199 -97.89 -44.76 9.46
C LYS A 199 -97.76 -45.47 10.81
N SER A 200 -97.22 -44.74 11.80
CA SER A 200 -98.08 -43.99 12.75
C SER A 200 -97.35 -43.02 13.71
N ASN A 201 -97.85 -41.77 13.72
CA ASN A 201 -98.09 -40.84 14.84
C ASN A 201 -97.05 -40.44 15.94
N ILE A 202 -96.73 -39.13 15.91
CA ILE A 202 -96.84 -38.11 17.01
C ILE A 202 -95.71 -38.03 18.09
N LYS A 203 -94.83 -37.02 17.93
CA LYS A 203 -94.43 -35.87 18.82
C LYS A 203 -94.48 -35.98 20.38
N PRO A 204 -93.79 -35.07 21.14
CA PRO A 204 -92.62 -34.22 20.83
C PRO A 204 -91.55 -34.07 21.96
N VAL A 205 -90.33 -33.61 21.63
CA VAL A 205 -89.52 -32.70 22.48
C VAL A 205 -88.79 -31.67 21.59
N THR A 206 -88.56 -30.47 22.12
CA THR A 206 -88.14 -29.20 21.46
C THR A 206 -86.60 -29.05 21.27
N PRO A 207 -86.08 -27.95 20.67
CA PRO A 207 -85.00 -28.04 19.69
C PRO A 207 -83.60 -27.83 20.27
N HIS A 208 -82.58 -28.28 19.53
CA HIS A 208 -81.26 -27.65 19.56
C HIS A 208 -81.11 -26.72 18.34
N ALA A 209 -80.32 -25.66 18.53
CA ALA A 209 -80.22 -24.50 17.65
C ALA A 209 -79.92 -24.86 16.18
N ASP A 210 -80.31 -23.94 15.28
CA ASP A 210 -79.97 -24.00 13.86
C ASP A 210 -78.47 -24.28 13.68
N SER A 211 -78.16 -25.46 13.14
CA SER A 211 -76.83 -25.74 12.62
C SER A 211 -76.63 -24.86 11.40
N THR A 212 -76.05 -23.68 11.59
CA THR A 212 -75.52 -22.88 10.49
C THR A 212 -74.37 -23.67 9.86
N GLU A 213 -74.66 -24.48 8.85
CA GLU A 213 -73.64 -25.14 8.05
C GLU A 213 -72.70 -24.08 7.48
N HIS A 214 -71.51 -23.96 8.07
CA HIS A 214 -70.51 -23.04 7.56
C HIS A 214 -70.04 -23.50 6.19
N ILE A 215 -69.78 -22.53 5.31
CA ILE A 215 -69.18 -22.81 4.01
C ILE A 215 -67.83 -23.50 4.27
N ALA A 216 -67.68 -24.73 3.77
CA ALA A 216 -66.43 -25.47 3.91
C ALA A 216 -65.30 -24.79 3.11
N PRO A 217 -64.09 -24.65 3.66
CA PRO A 217 -62.95 -24.19 2.89
C PRO A 217 -62.58 -25.20 1.80
N LYS A 218 -62.15 -24.69 0.66
CA LYS A 218 -61.69 -25.46 -0.49
C LYS A 218 -60.24 -25.08 -0.78
N THR A 219 -59.38 -26.06 -0.98
CA THR A 219 -58.01 -25.85 -1.43
C THR A 219 -57.94 -25.76 -2.95
N TYR A 220 -56.75 -25.51 -3.47
CA TYR A 220 -56.40 -25.84 -4.86
C TYR A 220 -56.05 -27.33 -4.92
N SER A 221 -56.46 -28.02 -5.98
CA SER A 221 -56.13 -29.43 -6.21
C SER A 221 -54.94 -29.53 -7.15
N MET A 222 -53.94 -30.35 -6.81
CA MET A 222 -52.74 -30.51 -7.64
C MET A 222 -53.02 -31.22 -8.97
N ASP A 223 -54.04 -32.08 -9.02
CA ASP A 223 -54.52 -32.76 -10.24
C ASP A 223 -55.58 -31.96 -11.02
N SER A 224 -55.81 -30.68 -10.70
CA SER A 224 -56.76 -29.84 -11.43
C SER A 224 -56.11 -29.06 -12.57
N ASP A 225 -56.92 -28.55 -13.49
CA ASP A 225 -56.47 -27.67 -14.57
C ASP A 225 -55.92 -26.31 -14.08
N SER A 226 -56.05 -25.99 -12.79
CA SER A 226 -55.57 -24.73 -12.18
C SER A 226 -55.00 -24.94 -10.76
N PRO A 227 -53.84 -25.62 -10.61
CA PRO A 227 -53.21 -25.82 -9.32
C PRO A 227 -52.62 -24.50 -8.76
N ALA A 228 -52.18 -24.53 -7.51
CA ALA A 228 -51.46 -23.42 -6.89
C ALA A 228 -49.95 -23.63 -6.96
N TYR A 229 -49.24 -22.58 -7.40
CA TYR A 229 -47.78 -22.48 -7.38
C TYR A 229 -47.36 -21.43 -6.36
N VAL A 230 -46.23 -21.68 -5.69
CA VAL A 230 -45.70 -20.82 -4.64
C VAL A 230 -44.28 -20.43 -5.01
N VAL A 231 -44.01 -19.12 -5.12
CA VAL A 231 -42.67 -18.65 -5.50
C VAL A 231 -41.69 -18.92 -4.37
N ALA A 232 -40.56 -19.54 -4.72
CA ALA A 232 -39.44 -19.80 -3.83
C ALA A 232 -38.95 -18.53 -3.09
N GLY A 233 -38.76 -18.65 -1.78
CA GLY A 233 -38.34 -17.56 -0.90
C GLY A 233 -39.45 -16.60 -0.47
N SER A 234 -40.72 -16.85 -0.81
CA SER A 234 -41.85 -16.04 -0.35
C SER A 234 -42.09 -16.16 1.15
N ASP A 235 -42.30 -15.03 1.85
CA ASP A 235 -42.85 -15.04 3.20
C ASP A 235 -44.34 -15.37 3.18
N LEU A 236 -44.69 -16.59 3.61
CA LEU A 236 -46.06 -17.08 3.62
C LEU A 236 -46.83 -16.71 4.90
N THR A 237 -46.20 -16.05 5.88
CA THR A 237 -46.76 -15.82 7.23
C THR A 237 -48.16 -15.21 7.19
N ASN A 238 -48.35 -14.21 6.33
CA ASN A 238 -49.62 -13.50 6.15
C ASN A 238 -50.41 -13.92 4.88
N LEU A 239 -50.00 -15.02 4.23
CA LEU A 239 -50.56 -15.48 2.96
C LEU A 239 -51.43 -16.73 3.07
N ALA A 240 -51.74 -17.23 4.28
CA ALA A 240 -52.58 -18.43 4.49
C ALA A 240 -53.90 -18.39 3.69
N SER A 241 -54.60 -17.25 3.64
CA SER A 241 -55.84 -17.12 2.86
C SER A 241 -55.66 -17.36 1.35
N LYS A 242 -54.45 -17.17 0.79
CA LYS A 242 -54.18 -17.35 -0.64
C LYS A 242 -54.14 -18.81 -1.10
N PHE A 243 -54.07 -19.76 -0.17
CA PHE A 243 -54.12 -21.21 -0.46
C PHE A 243 -55.55 -21.77 -0.50
N ILE A 244 -56.56 -20.96 -0.15
CA ILE A 244 -57.96 -21.37 -0.08
C ILE A 244 -58.72 -20.76 -1.27
N SER A 245 -59.17 -21.60 -2.21
CA SER A 245 -59.77 -21.17 -3.47
C SER A 245 -61.11 -20.45 -3.32
N ASN A 246 -61.81 -20.63 -2.20
CA ASN A 246 -63.01 -19.87 -1.82
C ASN A 246 -62.78 -18.84 -0.69
N ALA A 247 -61.53 -18.40 -0.45
CA ALA A 247 -61.18 -17.48 0.62
C ALA A 247 -61.98 -16.17 0.61
N ASP A 248 -62.26 -15.59 -0.56
CA ASP A 248 -62.97 -14.31 -0.65
C ASP A 248 -64.41 -14.42 -0.13
N VAL A 249 -65.11 -15.52 -0.47
CA VAL A 249 -66.47 -15.81 0.03
C VAL A 249 -66.45 -16.01 1.55
N LEU A 250 -65.45 -16.73 2.07
CA LEU A 250 -65.27 -16.95 3.51
C LEU A 250 -64.96 -15.64 4.25
N THR A 251 -64.09 -14.80 3.69
CA THR A 251 -63.70 -13.48 4.24
C THR A 251 -64.90 -12.53 4.26
N GLN A 252 -65.71 -12.49 3.20
CA GLN A 252 -66.96 -11.72 3.16
C GLN A 252 -67.97 -12.18 4.22
N ASN A 253 -67.95 -13.46 4.60
CA ASN A 253 -68.73 -14.00 5.72
C ASN A 253 -68.06 -13.82 7.10
N GLY A 254 -66.94 -13.10 7.17
CA GLY A 254 -66.23 -12.75 8.40
C GLY A 254 -65.25 -13.81 8.92
N ALA A 255 -64.80 -14.73 8.07
CA ALA A 255 -63.77 -15.70 8.45
C ALA A 255 -62.34 -15.13 8.38
N THR A 256 -61.45 -15.62 9.23
CA THR A 256 -60.02 -15.29 9.26
C THR A 256 -59.15 -16.55 9.12
N PHE A 257 -57.94 -16.39 8.60
CA PHE A 257 -57.03 -17.48 8.23
C PHE A 257 -55.71 -17.37 8.99
N SER A 258 -55.18 -18.49 9.47
CA SER A 258 -53.88 -18.57 10.15
C SER A 258 -53.24 -19.94 9.93
N TRP A 259 -51.92 -20.00 9.86
CA TRP A 259 -51.20 -21.28 9.86
C TRP A 259 -51.32 -22.00 11.20
N VAL A 260 -51.35 -23.34 11.17
CA VAL A 260 -51.24 -24.20 12.34
C VAL A 260 -49.81 -24.73 12.42
N GLY A 261 -49.12 -24.45 13.53
CA GLY A 261 -47.72 -24.83 13.69
C GLY A 261 -46.78 -23.92 12.89
N ASN A 262 -45.76 -24.51 12.27
CA ASN A 262 -44.75 -23.76 11.52
C ASN A 262 -45.27 -23.38 10.13
N VAL A 263 -45.00 -22.13 9.73
CA VAL A 263 -45.29 -21.65 8.38
C VAL A 263 -44.37 -22.38 7.37
N PRO A 264 -44.90 -22.94 6.26
CA PRO A 264 -44.06 -23.55 5.23
C PRO A 264 -43.07 -22.54 4.64
N THR A 265 -41.84 -22.97 4.37
CA THR A 265 -40.78 -22.10 3.81
C THR A 265 -40.36 -22.65 2.44
N PRO A 266 -40.92 -22.15 1.33
CA PRO A 266 -40.56 -22.62 -0.01
C PRO A 266 -39.13 -22.18 -0.37
N THR A 267 -38.27 -23.11 -0.82
CA THR A 267 -36.89 -22.78 -1.20
C THR A 267 -36.65 -22.91 -2.70
N GLN A 268 -35.58 -22.28 -3.21
CA GLN A 268 -35.19 -22.41 -4.62
C GLN A 268 -34.81 -23.88 -4.96
N GLN A 269 -34.34 -24.64 -3.98
CA GLN A 269 -34.03 -26.06 -4.16
C GLN A 269 -35.28 -26.93 -4.28
N ASP A 270 -36.40 -26.52 -3.67
CA ASP A 270 -37.69 -27.20 -3.82
C ASP A 270 -38.23 -27.01 -5.24
N ALA A 271 -38.15 -25.79 -5.78
CA ALA A 271 -38.49 -25.53 -7.18
C ALA A 271 -37.64 -26.36 -8.15
N ILE A 272 -36.32 -26.33 -8.02
CA ILE A 272 -35.38 -27.09 -8.87
C ILE A 272 -35.61 -28.61 -8.76
N GLY A 273 -36.07 -29.09 -7.60
CA GLY A 273 -36.41 -30.49 -7.38
C GLY A 273 -37.78 -30.92 -7.92
N GLY A 274 -38.65 -29.98 -8.29
CA GLY A 274 -40.07 -30.23 -8.54
C GLY A 274 -40.84 -30.64 -7.27
N ASN A 275 -40.35 -30.24 -6.09
CA ASN A 275 -40.94 -30.57 -4.80
C ASN A 275 -42.21 -29.73 -4.52
N THR A 276 -43.05 -30.24 -3.63
CA THR A 276 -44.22 -29.55 -3.11
C THR A 276 -43.98 -29.07 -1.67
N ILE A 277 -44.68 -28.01 -1.26
CA ILE A 277 -44.80 -27.64 0.15
C ILE A 277 -46.15 -28.08 0.70
N THR A 278 -46.17 -28.50 1.96
CA THR A 278 -47.38 -28.86 2.71
C THR A 278 -47.51 -28.03 3.97
N GLY A 279 -48.74 -27.87 4.46
CA GLY A 279 -49.02 -27.22 5.74
C GLY A 279 -50.50 -27.27 6.09
N THR A 280 -50.85 -26.89 7.32
CA THR A 280 -52.23 -26.90 7.80
C THR A 280 -52.70 -25.47 8.09
N ILE A 281 -53.88 -25.10 7.58
CA ILE A 281 -54.48 -23.78 7.76
C ILE A 281 -55.71 -23.90 8.66
N LYS A 282 -55.75 -23.09 9.71
CA LYS A 282 -56.94 -22.86 10.53
C LYS A 282 -57.78 -21.75 9.91
N VAL A 283 -59.02 -22.08 9.58
CA VAL A 283 -60.08 -21.13 9.20
C VAL A 283 -60.95 -20.93 10.44
N THR A 284 -61.01 -19.69 10.92
CA THR A 284 -61.86 -19.30 12.07
C THR A 284 -63.04 -18.51 11.53
N TYR A 285 -64.26 -18.96 11.78
CA TYR A 285 -65.49 -18.31 11.31
C TYR A 285 -65.90 -17.14 12.22
N LYS A 286 -66.85 -16.32 11.74
CA LYS A 286 -67.32 -15.11 12.42
C LYS A 286 -67.92 -15.36 13.83
N ASP A 287 -68.44 -16.55 14.08
CA ASP A 287 -68.97 -16.97 15.38
C ASP A 287 -67.89 -17.49 16.35
N GLY A 288 -66.62 -17.51 15.91
CA GLY A 288 -65.49 -18.01 16.68
C GLY A 288 -65.25 -19.51 16.56
N THR A 289 -66.11 -20.27 15.88
CA THR A 289 -65.83 -21.68 15.56
C THR A 289 -64.67 -21.78 14.58
N SER A 290 -64.06 -22.96 14.47
CA SER A 290 -62.90 -23.14 13.59
C SER A 290 -62.87 -24.51 12.95
N THR A 291 -62.34 -24.58 11.74
CA THR A 291 -61.95 -25.82 11.07
C THR A 291 -60.51 -25.73 10.60
N THR A 292 -59.89 -26.88 10.33
CA THR A 292 -58.53 -26.98 9.77
C THR A 292 -58.57 -27.69 8.44
N ILE A 293 -57.72 -27.25 7.51
CA ILE A 293 -57.57 -27.87 6.20
C ILE A 293 -56.10 -27.94 5.83
N ASP A 294 -55.67 -29.10 5.34
CA ASP A 294 -54.30 -29.32 4.87
C ASP A 294 -54.17 -28.84 3.42
N ILE A 295 -53.03 -28.22 3.11
CA ILE A 295 -52.68 -27.74 1.78
C ILE A 295 -51.47 -28.49 1.26
N GLU A 296 -51.42 -28.64 -0.06
CA GLU A 296 -50.22 -29.00 -0.80
C GLU A 296 -50.15 -28.08 -2.03
N SER A 297 -48.95 -27.65 -2.41
CA SER A 297 -48.75 -26.75 -3.56
C SER A 297 -47.36 -26.92 -4.14
N TYR A 298 -47.24 -26.78 -5.47
CA TYR A 298 -45.95 -26.81 -6.15
C TYR A 298 -45.12 -25.56 -5.81
N VAL A 299 -43.80 -25.71 -5.77
CA VAL A 299 -42.87 -24.57 -5.66
C VAL A 299 -42.36 -24.18 -7.04
N GLU A 300 -42.43 -22.89 -7.36
CA GLU A 300 -41.86 -22.33 -8.59
C GLU A 300 -40.58 -21.56 -8.28
N ALA A 301 -39.61 -21.63 -9.20
CA ALA A 301 -38.35 -20.93 -9.07
C ALA A 301 -38.58 -19.42 -9.19
N ARG A 302 -37.95 -18.62 -8.33
CA ARG A 302 -37.95 -17.17 -8.52
C ARG A 302 -36.95 -16.78 -9.62
N SER A 303 -37.19 -15.65 -10.29
CA SER A 303 -36.21 -15.07 -11.22
C SER A 303 -34.90 -14.75 -10.51
N GLU A 304 -33.79 -15.19 -11.09
CA GLU A 304 -32.47 -15.07 -10.53
C GLU A 304 -31.52 -14.33 -11.48
N LEU A 305 -30.57 -13.57 -10.91
CA LEU A 305 -29.51 -12.92 -11.68
C LEU A 305 -28.76 -13.95 -12.53
N GLN A 306 -28.44 -13.59 -13.77
CA GLN A 306 -27.56 -14.38 -14.60
C GLN A 306 -26.09 -14.06 -14.33
N PRO A 307 -25.22 -15.08 -14.25
CA PRO A 307 -23.81 -14.87 -13.98
C PRO A 307 -23.15 -14.04 -15.09
N SER A 308 -22.28 -13.12 -14.71
CA SER A 308 -21.59 -12.21 -15.63
C SER A 308 -22.51 -11.28 -16.45
N THR A 309 -23.70 -10.94 -15.94
CA THR A 309 -24.63 -9.96 -16.55
C THR A 309 -24.83 -8.73 -15.66
N PHE A 310 -25.09 -7.59 -16.29
CA PHE A 310 -25.40 -6.30 -15.67
C PHE A 310 -25.98 -5.36 -16.74
N TYR A 311 -26.62 -4.27 -16.34
CA TYR A 311 -27.04 -3.23 -17.29
C TYR A 311 -25.99 -2.11 -17.40
N TYR A 312 -25.58 -1.75 -18.60
CA TYR A 312 -24.60 -0.68 -18.86
C TYR A 312 -25.28 0.65 -19.20
N VAL A 313 -24.99 1.67 -18.40
CA VAL A 313 -25.42 3.04 -18.63
C VAL A 313 -24.26 3.79 -19.32
N ASN A 314 -24.48 4.25 -20.55
CA ASN A 314 -23.40 4.72 -21.43
C ASN A 314 -22.61 5.91 -20.87
N ARG A 315 -23.28 6.88 -20.24
CA ARG A 315 -22.67 8.08 -19.65
C ARG A 315 -23.28 8.39 -18.30
N VAL A 316 -22.51 9.08 -17.45
CA VAL A 316 -23.01 9.71 -16.23
C VAL A 316 -24.18 10.65 -16.57
N GLY A 317 -25.27 10.53 -15.82
CA GLY A 317 -26.51 11.29 -16.01
C GLY A 317 -27.47 10.77 -17.08
N ASP A 318 -27.13 9.74 -17.87
CA ASP A 318 -28.08 9.11 -18.78
C ASP A 318 -29.23 8.46 -17.97
N THR A 319 -30.44 8.43 -18.53
CA THR A 319 -31.61 7.74 -17.96
C THR A 319 -31.81 6.41 -18.70
N PRO A 320 -31.45 5.25 -18.11
CA PRO A 320 -31.52 3.96 -18.79
C PRO A 320 -32.93 3.36 -18.83
N ASP A 321 -33.23 2.62 -19.90
CA ASP A 321 -34.43 1.79 -20.01
C ASP A 321 -34.04 0.30 -20.08
N PHE A 322 -34.27 -0.40 -18.98
CA PHE A 322 -33.93 -1.82 -18.80
C PHE A 322 -34.81 -2.78 -19.61
N ASN A 323 -35.88 -2.29 -20.27
CA ASN A 323 -36.63 -3.08 -21.25
C ASN A 323 -35.90 -3.15 -22.59
N THR A 324 -35.14 -2.11 -22.93
CA THR A 324 -34.26 -2.07 -24.11
C THR A 324 -32.89 -2.68 -23.78
N ALA A 325 -32.23 -3.27 -24.78
CA ALA A 325 -30.89 -3.80 -24.62
C ALA A 325 -29.84 -2.66 -24.53
N ASP A 326 -28.92 -2.78 -23.58
CA ASP A 326 -27.75 -1.92 -23.47
C ASP A 326 -26.72 -2.16 -24.60
N ALA A 327 -25.58 -1.47 -24.55
CA ALA A 327 -24.50 -1.63 -25.54
C ALA A 327 -23.83 -3.03 -25.54
N ASN A 328 -24.05 -3.85 -24.51
CA ASN A 328 -23.60 -5.23 -24.40
C ASN A 328 -24.68 -6.25 -24.78
N GLY A 329 -25.89 -5.79 -25.16
CA GLY A 329 -27.04 -6.65 -25.44
C GLY A 329 -27.89 -7.03 -24.22
N ASN A 330 -27.66 -6.41 -23.05
CA ASN A 330 -28.33 -6.77 -21.80
C ASN A 330 -29.59 -5.95 -21.53
N ASN A 331 -30.64 -6.63 -21.08
CA ASN A 331 -31.90 -6.06 -20.61
C ASN A 331 -32.46 -6.92 -19.46
N PHE A 332 -33.68 -6.66 -18.98
CA PHE A 332 -34.29 -7.51 -17.94
C PHE A 332 -34.30 -9.00 -18.29
N SER A 333 -34.64 -9.38 -19.52
CA SER A 333 -34.75 -10.79 -19.94
C SER A 333 -33.42 -11.53 -20.10
N THR A 334 -32.29 -10.82 -20.16
CA THR A 334 -30.96 -11.45 -20.15
C THR A 334 -30.29 -11.39 -18.78
N ILE A 335 -30.58 -10.36 -17.97
CA ILE A 335 -30.00 -10.17 -16.64
C ILE A 335 -30.75 -11.00 -15.59
N LEU A 336 -32.08 -11.14 -15.73
CA LEU A 336 -32.92 -11.99 -14.91
C LEU A 336 -33.40 -13.18 -15.74
N LYS A 337 -33.17 -14.39 -15.22
CA LYS A 337 -33.68 -15.63 -15.82
C LYS A 337 -34.57 -16.35 -14.82
N ASN A 338 -35.67 -16.90 -15.31
CA ASN A 338 -36.31 -18.05 -14.67
C ASN A 338 -35.93 -19.30 -15.48
N THR A 339 -35.46 -20.37 -14.85
CA THR A 339 -34.85 -21.50 -15.58
C THR A 339 -35.89 -22.43 -16.20
N ASP A 340 -37.09 -22.46 -15.63
CA ASP A 340 -38.11 -23.48 -15.93
C ASP A 340 -39.32 -22.93 -16.69
N VAL A 341 -39.28 -21.65 -17.07
CA VAL A 341 -40.37 -20.96 -17.79
C VAL A 341 -39.93 -20.59 -19.20
N TYR A 342 -40.56 -21.24 -20.19
CA TYR A 342 -40.24 -21.08 -21.61
C TYR A 342 -40.84 -19.83 -22.27
N ASP A 343 -41.80 -19.15 -21.62
CA ASP A 343 -42.46 -17.96 -22.15
C ASP A 343 -41.90 -16.68 -21.48
N PRO A 344 -41.21 -15.78 -22.22
CA PRO A 344 -40.68 -14.55 -21.66
C PRO A 344 -41.75 -13.52 -21.26
N THR A 345 -43.03 -13.73 -21.62
CA THR A 345 -44.16 -12.87 -21.19
C THR A 345 -44.69 -13.22 -19.79
N ALA A 346 -44.31 -14.38 -19.25
CA ALA A 346 -44.73 -14.85 -17.93
C ALA A 346 -44.27 -13.92 -16.79
N PHE A 347 -43.24 -13.11 -17.01
CA PHE A 347 -42.76 -12.14 -16.00
C PHE A 347 -42.82 -10.72 -16.54
N SER A 348 -43.25 -9.78 -15.68
CA SER A 348 -43.09 -8.35 -15.89
C SER A 348 -42.16 -7.73 -14.85
N TYR A 349 -41.39 -6.73 -15.29
CA TYR A 349 -40.31 -6.13 -14.52
C TYR A 349 -40.55 -4.63 -14.36
N LYS A 350 -40.35 -4.11 -13.16
CA LYS A 350 -40.51 -2.67 -12.87
C LYS A 350 -39.43 -2.20 -11.90
N ILE A 351 -38.71 -1.15 -12.28
CA ILE A 351 -37.76 -0.47 -11.39
C ILE A 351 -38.53 0.25 -10.28
N LEU A 352 -38.06 0.10 -9.04
CA LEU A 352 -38.59 0.78 -7.87
C LEU A 352 -37.70 1.96 -7.50
N GLY A 353 -38.28 3.16 -7.47
CA GLY A 353 -37.59 4.41 -7.18
C GLY A 353 -36.87 5.01 -8.39
N THR A 354 -36.03 6.01 -8.13
CA THR A 354 -35.16 6.65 -9.12
C THR A 354 -33.80 5.97 -9.11
N LEU A 355 -33.23 5.71 -10.30
CA LEU A 355 -31.86 5.22 -10.42
C LEU A 355 -30.85 6.34 -10.19
N ASP A 356 -29.80 6.06 -9.44
CA ASP A 356 -28.64 6.95 -9.37
C ASP A 356 -27.71 6.67 -10.56
N THR A 357 -27.64 7.61 -11.50
CA THR A 357 -26.65 7.61 -12.58
C THR A 357 -25.70 8.81 -12.48
N SER A 358 -25.70 9.51 -11.34
CA SER A 358 -24.96 10.76 -11.12
C SER A 358 -23.45 10.58 -10.93
N SER A 359 -23.00 9.36 -10.63
CA SER A 359 -21.58 8.99 -10.55
C SER A 359 -21.26 7.74 -11.36
N LEU A 360 -20.04 7.69 -11.92
CA LEU A 360 -19.50 6.47 -12.52
C LEU A 360 -19.31 5.37 -11.46
N GLY A 361 -19.35 4.11 -11.88
CA GLY A 361 -19.16 2.95 -11.00
C GLY A 361 -20.29 1.93 -11.05
N ILE A 362 -20.29 1.00 -10.08
CA ILE A 362 -21.27 -0.09 -9.98
C ILE A 362 -22.36 0.28 -8.97
N HIS A 363 -23.61 0.16 -9.39
CA HIS A 363 -24.80 0.52 -8.63
C HIS A 363 -25.82 -0.64 -8.63
N TRP A 364 -26.88 -0.51 -7.83
CA TRP A 364 -27.91 -1.55 -7.70
C TRP A 364 -29.32 -0.97 -7.82
N ALA A 365 -30.10 -1.50 -8.75
CA ALA A 365 -31.51 -1.20 -8.93
C ALA A 365 -32.38 -2.20 -8.15
N ASN A 366 -33.38 -1.72 -7.40
CA ASN A 366 -34.43 -2.59 -6.89
C ASN A 366 -35.47 -2.82 -7.99
N VAL A 367 -35.63 -4.05 -8.44
CA VAL A 367 -36.55 -4.43 -9.51
C VAL A 367 -37.67 -5.28 -8.90
N GLN A 368 -38.90 -4.77 -8.94
CA GLN A 368 -40.07 -5.58 -8.70
C GLN A 368 -40.24 -6.53 -9.89
N VAL A 369 -40.21 -7.82 -9.62
CA VAL A 369 -40.67 -8.85 -10.54
C VAL A 369 -42.11 -9.17 -10.20
N THR A 370 -42.95 -9.25 -11.22
CA THR A 370 -44.33 -9.73 -11.11
C THR A 370 -44.51 -10.91 -12.04
N ASP A 371 -44.80 -12.06 -11.45
CA ASP A 371 -45.21 -13.26 -12.15
C ASP A 371 -46.66 -13.07 -12.64
N ASN A 372 -46.83 -13.02 -13.95
CA ASN A 372 -48.10 -12.88 -14.64
C ASN A 372 -48.75 -14.24 -14.96
N ASN A 373 -48.01 -15.34 -14.77
CA ASN A 373 -48.40 -16.73 -15.01
C ASN A 373 -49.09 -16.99 -16.36
N THR A 374 -48.51 -16.52 -17.45
CA THR A 374 -48.98 -16.82 -18.81
C THR A 374 -48.46 -18.17 -19.31
N PHE A 375 -48.84 -19.27 -18.66
CA PHE A 375 -48.57 -20.61 -19.18
C PHE A 375 -49.34 -20.84 -20.49
N ALA A 376 -48.63 -20.66 -21.63
CA ALA A 376 -49.05 -21.01 -22.99
C ALA A 376 -50.42 -20.46 -23.45
N GLY A 377 -50.89 -19.34 -22.88
CA GLY A 377 -52.13 -18.68 -23.29
C GLY A 377 -53.42 -19.42 -22.91
N ALA A 378 -53.37 -20.31 -21.91
CA ALA A 378 -54.57 -20.95 -21.37
C ALA A 378 -55.48 -19.92 -20.64
N PRO A 379 -56.82 -20.03 -20.75
CA PRO A 379 -57.75 -19.07 -20.14
C PRO A 379 -57.82 -19.18 -18.60
N ASP A 380 -57.51 -20.35 -18.05
CA ASP A 380 -57.55 -20.64 -16.62
C ASP A 380 -56.13 -20.74 -16.05
N ALA A 381 -55.42 -19.60 -16.02
CA ALA A 381 -54.04 -19.52 -15.53
C ALA A 381 -53.92 -20.02 -14.07
N PRO A 382 -52.89 -20.83 -13.72
CA PRO A 382 -52.72 -21.35 -12.36
C PRO A 382 -52.57 -20.24 -11.30
N LYS A 383 -52.79 -20.59 -10.02
CA LYS A 383 -52.72 -19.59 -8.95
C LYS A 383 -51.30 -19.41 -8.42
N VAL A 384 -50.65 -18.28 -8.73
CA VAL A 384 -49.36 -17.93 -8.10
C VAL A 384 -49.56 -17.25 -6.74
N ILE A 385 -48.87 -17.76 -5.73
CA ILE A 385 -48.80 -17.23 -4.37
C ILE A 385 -47.38 -16.71 -4.15
N GLY A 386 -47.25 -15.45 -3.74
CA GLY A 386 -45.94 -14.78 -3.62
C GLY A 386 -45.36 -14.27 -4.95
N GLY A 387 -46.15 -14.26 -6.04
CA GLY A 387 -45.74 -13.82 -7.39
C GLY A 387 -45.31 -12.36 -7.55
N LEU A 388 -45.12 -11.60 -6.47
CA LEU A 388 -44.55 -10.25 -6.48
C LEU A 388 -43.42 -10.18 -5.46
N TYR A 389 -42.19 -10.01 -5.96
CA TYR A 389 -40.96 -9.98 -5.16
C TYR A 389 -39.96 -8.97 -5.73
N ILE A 390 -38.92 -8.65 -4.96
CA ILE A 390 -37.88 -7.68 -5.36
C ILE A 390 -36.56 -8.41 -5.59
N VAL A 391 -35.95 -8.17 -6.74
CA VAL A 391 -34.58 -8.60 -7.06
C VAL A 391 -33.69 -7.37 -7.20
N LYS A 392 -32.49 -7.42 -6.62
CA LYS A 392 -31.47 -6.37 -6.79
C LYS A 392 -30.68 -6.64 -8.07
N VAL A 393 -30.77 -5.75 -9.05
CA VAL A 393 -30.10 -5.86 -10.35
C VAL A 393 -28.89 -4.93 -10.41
N PRO A 394 -27.68 -5.42 -10.75
CA PRO A 394 -26.51 -4.58 -10.88
C PRO A 394 -26.55 -3.79 -12.19
N TYR A 395 -26.15 -2.51 -12.13
CA TYR A 395 -25.90 -1.69 -13.30
C TYR A 395 -24.58 -0.93 -13.15
N VAL A 396 -23.94 -0.61 -14.27
CA VAL A 396 -22.62 0.04 -14.30
C VAL A 396 -22.71 1.30 -15.12
N VAL A 397 -22.36 2.43 -14.50
CA VAL A 397 -22.42 3.77 -15.10
C VAL A 397 -21.05 4.11 -15.65
N GLN A 398 -20.94 4.13 -16.98
CA GLN A 398 -19.80 4.49 -17.82
C GLN A 398 -18.50 3.70 -17.61
N GLY A 399 -17.97 3.58 -16.39
CA GLY A 399 -16.68 2.98 -16.06
C GLY A 399 -16.58 2.56 -14.59
N LEU A 400 -15.35 2.32 -14.11
CA LEU A 400 -15.04 2.09 -12.70
C LEU A 400 -14.15 3.20 -12.15
N LYS A 401 -14.25 3.48 -10.84
CA LYS A 401 -13.41 4.48 -10.17
C LYS A 401 -12.04 3.87 -9.81
N LEU A 402 -10.96 4.60 -10.03
CA LEU A 402 -9.64 4.27 -9.46
C LEU A 402 -9.66 4.35 -7.92
N LYS A 403 -8.83 3.55 -7.27
CA LYS A 403 -8.56 3.67 -5.82
C LYS A 403 -7.88 5.01 -5.53
N ASP A 404 -8.35 5.72 -4.51
CA ASP A 404 -7.89 7.08 -4.17
C ASP A 404 -6.48 7.12 -3.51
N ASN A 405 -5.85 5.97 -3.26
CA ASN A 405 -4.63 5.82 -2.47
C ASN A 405 -3.50 5.03 -3.17
N ILE A 406 -3.48 5.05 -4.50
CA ILE A 406 -2.43 4.47 -5.35
C ILE A 406 -1.40 5.55 -5.75
N PRO A 407 -0.13 5.19 -6.06
CA PRO A 407 0.84 6.13 -6.59
C PRO A 407 0.41 6.66 -7.96
N THR A 408 0.53 7.96 -8.18
CA THR A 408 0.23 8.61 -9.46
C THR A 408 1.31 9.59 -9.88
N ASP A 409 1.36 9.91 -11.17
CA ASP A 409 2.15 11.01 -11.72
C ASP A 409 1.52 12.38 -11.38
N ALA A 410 2.13 13.46 -11.88
CA ALA A 410 1.63 14.82 -11.70
C ALA A 410 0.31 15.11 -12.45
N ASN A 411 -0.14 14.21 -13.33
CA ASN A 411 -1.40 14.30 -14.07
C ASN A 411 -2.52 13.42 -13.47
N GLY A 412 -2.21 12.59 -12.46
CA GLY A 412 -3.13 11.64 -11.84
C GLY A 412 -3.14 10.24 -12.47
N ASN A 413 -2.24 9.94 -13.39
CA ASN A 413 -2.09 8.60 -13.99
C ASN A 413 -1.40 7.65 -13.00
N PRO A 414 -1.90 6.42 -12.79
CA PRO A 414 -1.23 5.45 -11.93
C PRO A 414 0.21 5.15 -12.38
N ILE A 415 1.12 5.10 -11.40
CA ILE A 415 2.50 4.66 -11.59
C ILE A 415 2.68 3.28 -10.96
N ILE A 416 3.33 2.36 -11.68
CA ILE A 416 3.88 1.14 -11.09
C ILE A 416 5.41 1.09 -11.24
N ASN A 417 6.06 0.48 -10.25
CA ASN A 417 7.45 0.04 -10.37
C ASN A 417 7.44 -1.47 -10.69
N ALA A 418 8.20 -1.90 -11.68
CA ALA A 418 8.24 -3.28 -12.15
C ALA A 418 9.67 -3.84 -12.13
N GLN A 419 9.83 -5.11 -11.73
CA GLN A 419 11.10 -5.81 -11.88
C GLN A 419 11.51 -5.84 -13.36
N LEU A 420 12.81 -5.66 -13.62
CA LEU A 420 13.40 -6.07 -14.89
C LEU A 420 13.60 -7.60 -14.84
N ALA A 421 12.95 -8.39 -15.71
CA ALA A 421 13.04 -9.84 -15.56
C ALA A 421 14.42 -10.34 -16.02
N THR A 422 15.14 -10.86 -15.03
CA THR A 422 16.51 -11.38 -15.12
C THR A 422 17.56 -10.33 -15.50
N MET A 423 18.53 -10.11 -14.58
CA MET A 423 19.87 -9.75 -15.01
C MET A 423 20.38 -10.83 -15.97
N PRO A 424 21.19 -10.48 -16.99
CA PRO A 424 21.66 -11.44 -17.98
C PRO A 424 22.32 -12.64 -17.29
N LYS A 425 21.97 -13.86 -17.72
CA LYS A 425 22.74 -15.06 -17.39
C LYS A 425 24.19 -14.79 -17.81
N SER A 426 25.08 -14.63 -16.84
CA SER A 426 26.51 -14.41 -17.09
C SER A 426 27.16 -15.69 -17.60
N THR A 427 26.95 -15.96 -18.89
CA THR A 427 27.54 -17.05 -19.66
C THR A 427 27.97 -16.53 -21.04
N SER A 428 28.97 -15.64 -21.02
CA SER A 428 29.92 -15.27 -22.10
C SER A 428 29.46 -14.93 -23.53
N THR A 429 28.19 -15.05 -23.92
CA THR A 429 27.74 -14.78 -25.31
C THR A 429 26.37 -14.11 -25.35
N THR A 430 26.37 -12.85 -25.79
CA THR A 430 25.20 -12.02 -26.18
C THR A 430 24.26 -11.61 -25.04
N PRO A 431 23.91 -10.32 -24.91
CA PRO A 431 22.78 -9.92 -24.08
C PRO A 431 21.49 -10.54 -24.64
N THR A 432 20.84 -11.40 -23.86
CA THR A 432 19.42 -11.71 -24.09
C THR A 432 18.63 -10.46 -23.77
N THR A 433 17.72 -10.05 -24.67
CA THR A 433 16.77 -8.97 -24.42
C THR A 433 16.07 -9.22 -23.08
N PRO A 434 15.96 -8.24 -22.17
CA PRO A 434 15.26 -8.45 -20.92
C PRO A 434 13.85 -8.95 -21.20
N GLU A 435 13.43 -10.03 -20.53
CA GLU A 435 12.01 -10.31 -20.45
C GLU A 435 11.40 -9.20 -19.58
N ALA A 436 10.28 -8.63 -20.02
CA ALA A 436 9.59 -7.63 -19.21
C ALA A 436 8.90 -8.37 -18.05
N ALA A 437 9.29 -8.11 -16.78
CA ALA A 437 8.59 -8.76 -15.68
C ALA A 437 7.17 -8.22 -15.53
N PHE A 438 6.89 -7.02 -16.01
CA PHE A 438 5.54 -6.56 -16.25
C PHE A 438 5.28 -6.53 -17.76
N ASP A 439 4.39 -7.39 -18.26
CA ASP A 439 3.86 -7.35 -19.62
C ASP A 439 2.33 -7.37 -19.47
N PRO A 440 1.61 -6.26 -19.68
CA PRO A 440 0.19 -6.19 -19.37
C PRO A 440 -0.68 -7.07 -20.29
N VAL A 441 -0.06 -7.69 -21.30
CA VAL A 441 -0.68 -8.57 -22.29
C VAL A 441 -0.16 -10.02 -22.19
N HIS A 442 0.52 -10.38 -21.09
CA HIS A 442 1.22 -11.68 -20.97
C HIS A 442 0.30 -12.88 -21.21
N GLY A 443 0.38 -13.44 -22.42
CA GLY A 443 -0.28 -14.66 -22.85
C GLY A 443 -1.80 -14.64 -22.73
N ASN A 444 -2.50 -14.13 -23.75
CA ASN A 444 -3.92 -14.43 -24.04
C ASN A 444 -4.08 -15.90 -24.49
N SER A 445 -3.62 -16.81 -23.63
CA SER A 445 -3.60 -18.28 -23.76
C SER A 445 -4.49 -18.87 -22.68
N THR A 446 -4.94 -20.11 -22.88
CA THR A 446 -5.86 -20.83 -21.98
C THR A 446 -5.38 -20.99 -20.53
N ASN A 447 -4.12 -20.67 -20.24
CA ASN A 447 -3.46 -20.96 -18.98
C ASN A 447 -3.36 -19.76 -18.02
N PHE A 448 -3.73 -18.55 -18.47
CA PHE A 448 -3.62 -17.33 -17.65
C PHE A 448 -4.96 -16.56 -17.57
N PRO A 449 -5.45 -16.26 -16.35
CA PRO A 449 -6.71 -15.53 -16.16
C PRO A 449 -6.56 -14.03 -16.49
N ALA A 450 -7.07 -13.61 -17.64
CA ALA A 450 -7.04 -12.20 -18.06
C ALA A 450 -7.69 -11.26 -17.03
N GLY A 451 -7.03 -10.11 -16.80
CA GLY A 451 -7.55 -8.96 -16.05
C GLY A 451 -7.38 -8.97 -14.52
N LEU A 452 -6.79 -10.01 -13.91
CA LEU A 452 -6.66 -10.08 -12.43
C LEU A 452 -5.95 -8.87 -11.81
N TRP A 453 -4.97 -8.30 -12.52
CA TRP A 453 -4.21 -7.14 -12.07
C TRP A 453 -5.06 -5.87 -11.88
N GLY A 454 -6.28 -5.80 -12.43
CA GLY A 454 -7.23 -4.71 -12.18
C GLY A 454 -7.59 -4.52 -10.69
N GLN A 455 -7.43 -5.56 -9.86
CA GLN A 455 -7.70 -5.51 -8.40
C GLN A 455 -6.84 -4.49 -7.65
N TYR A 456 -5.67 -4.17 -8.22
CA TYR A 456 -4.73 -3.23 -7.65
C TYR A 456 -5.16 -1.78 -7.93
N PHE A 457 -5.86 -1.51 -9.03
CA PHE A 457 -6.13 -0.15 -9.50
C PHE A 457 -7.56 0.34 -9.23
N TYR A 458 -8.57 -0.52 -9.38
CA TYR A 458 -9.98 -0.09 -9.32
C TYR A 458 -10.66 -0.41 -7.98
N GLN A 459 -11.61 0.45 -7.62
CA GLN A 459 -12.57 0.22 -6.54
C GLN A 459 -13.58 -0.88 -6.98
N ASP A 460 -14.08 -1.65 -6.02
CA ASP A 460 -15.06 -2.74 -6.22
C ASP A 460 -14.71 -3.76 -7.32
N TYR A 461 -13.41 -3.92 -7.64
CA TYR A 461 -13.01 -4.74 -8.79
C TYR A 461 -13.39 -6.22 -8.66
N ALA A 462 -13.51 -6.76 -7.44
CA ALA A 462 -14.03 -8.11 -7.22
C ALA A 462 -15.49 -8.26 -7.68
N LEU A 463 -16.34 -7.24 -7.48
CA LEU A 463 -17.69 -7.20 -8.03
C LEU A 463 -17.66 -7.02 -9.55
N ALA A 464 -16.83 -6.11 -10.07
CA ALA A 464 -16.67 -5.93 -11.52
C ALA A 464 -16.30 -7.25 -12.22
N TYR A 465 -15.31 -7.98 -11.69
CA TYR A 465 -14.86 -9.27 -12.19
C TYR A 465 -15.96 -10.35 -12.07
N ALA A 466 -16.76 -10.33 -11.00
CA ALA A 466 -17.93 -11.20 -10.83
C ALA A 466 -19.04 -10.95 -11.87
N LEU A 467 -19.16 -9.70 -12.37
CA LEU A 467 -20.03 -9.29 -13.47
C LEU A 467 -19.39 -9.54 -14.87
N GLY A 468 -18.20 -10.16 -14.91
CA GLY A 468 -17.47 -10.48 -16.13
C GLY A 468 -16.83 -9.26 -16.82
N ILE A 469 -16.69 -8.15 -16.09
CA ILE A 469 -15.96 -6.96 -16.51
C ILE A 469 -14.47 -7.19 -16.22
N LYS A 470 -13.66 -7.20 -17.27
CA LYS A 470 -12.22 -7.45 -17.20
C LYS A 470 -11.47 -6.26 -17.73
N VAL A 471 -10.43 -5.85 -17.00
CA VAL A 471 -9.47 -4.85 -17.48
C VAL A 471 -8.66 -5.48 -18.61
N GLN A 472 -8.42 -4.69 -19.65
CA GLN A 472 -7.66 -5.03 -20.83
C GLN A 472 -6.69 -3.88 -21.17
N VAL A 473 -5.69 -4.17 -22.01
CA VAL A 473 -4.87 -3.13 -22.63
C VAL A 473 -5.60 -2.57 -23.84
N ALA A 474 -5.56 -1.26 -24.04
CA ALA A 474 -6.14 -0.60 -25.21
C ALA A 474 -5.58 -1.17 -26.52
N ALA A 475 -6.44 -1.33 -27.54
CA ALA A 475 -6.03 -1.85 -28.83
C ALA A 475 -4.93 -1.01 -29.51
N ASP A 476 -4.89 0.30 -29.22
CA ASP A 476 -3.86 1.20 -29.73
C ASP A 476 -2.46 0.95 -29.16
N ASP A 477 -2.35 0.27 -28.01
CA ASP A 477 -1.08 -0.23 -27.43
C ASP A 477 -0.75 -1.68 -27.83
N LEU A 478 -1.62 -2.34 -28.61
CA LEU A 478 -1.42 -3.71 -29.07
C LEU A 478 -0.96 -3.78 -30.54
N ASP A 479 0.07 -4.56 -30.83
CA ASP A 479 0.51 -4.84 -32.19
C ASP A 479 -0.48 -5.75 -32.93
N ASN A 480 -0.24 -5.97 -34.24
CA ASN A 480 -1.09 -6.83 -35.07
C ASN A 480 -1.13 -8.31 -34.61
N ASN A 481 -0.29 -8.70 -33.64
CA ASN A 481 -0.23 -10.01 -33.02
C ASN A 481 -0.78 -10.02 -31.58
N GLY A 482 -1.38 -8.91 -31.12
CA GLY A 482 -1.94 -8.78 -29.78
C GLY A 482 -0.87 -8.74 -28.67
N LYS A 483 0.30 -8.15 -28.93
CA LYS A 483 1.37 -7.92 -27.95
C LYS A 483 1.56 -6.43 -27.68
N TRP A 484 2.11 -6.08 -26.53
CA TRP A 484 2.38 -4.68 -26.18
C TRP A 484 3.41 -4.03 -27.15
N LYS A 485 2.98 -2.98 -27.86
CA LYS A 485 3.79 -2.20 -28.82
C LYS A 485 5.00 -1.53 -28.14
N ASN A 486 4.76 -0.90 -27.00
CA ASN A 486 5.73 -0.06 -26.29
C ASN A 486 6.56 -0.86 -25.26
N LYS A 487 6.75 -2.17 -25.51
CA LYS A 487 7.55 -3.04 -24.64
C LYS A 487 9.01 -2.56 -24.62
N PRO A 488 9.65 -2.42 -23.43
CA PRO A 488 11.04 -1.98 -23.35
C PRO A 488 11.98 -2.92 -24.09
N THR A 489 12.85 -2.35 -24.91
CA THR A 489 13.88 -3.06 -25.68
C THR A 489 15.30 -2.93 -25.10
N ASP A 490 15.49 -2.01 -24.15
CA ASP A 490 16.76 -1.76 -23.45
C ASP A 490 16.49 -1.25 -22.01
N LEU A 491 17.46 -1.42 -21.10
CA LEU A 491 17.36 -1.04 -19.68
C LEU A 491 17.23 0.47 -19.46
N VAL A 492 17.68 1.28 -20.41
CA VAL A 492 18.01 2.70 -20.16
C VAL A 492 16.82 3.64 -20.40
N ASN A 493 15.71 3.17 -20.98
CA ASN A 493 14.56 4.02 -21.32
C ASN A 493 13.40 3.85 -20.34
N THR A 494 13.56 4.39 -19.14
CA THR A 494 12.60 4.27 -18.03
C THR A 494 11.40 5.23 -18.11
N LYS A 495 11.27 6.04 -19.17
CA LYS A 495 10.17 7.03 -19.35
C LYS A 495 9.32 6.84 -20.61
N THR A 496 9.48 5.74 -21.34
CA THR A 496 8.68 5.46 -22.55
C THR A 496 7.67 4.33 -22.39
N ASN A 497 7.75 3.56 -21.30
CA ASN A 497 6.95 2.34 -21.12
C ASN A 497 5.65 2.71 -20.41
N HIS A 498 4.63 3.02 -21.21
CA HIS A 498 3.26 3.23 -20.76
C HIS A 498 2.34 2.28 -21.51
N PHE A 499 1.14 2.09 -20.96
CA PHE A 499 0.04 1.43 -21.63
C PHE A 499 -1.27 1.94 -21.05
N ALA A 500 -2.31 1.86 -21.85
CA ALA A 500 -3.62 2.32 -21.46
C ALA A 500 -4.55 1.16 -21.08
N MET A 501 -5.30 1.36 -20.00
CA MET A 501 -6.28 0.42 -19.47
C MET A 501 -7.67 0.70 -20.04
N THR A 502 -8.34 -0.35 -20.51
CA THR A 502 -9.74 -0.33 -20.98
C THR A 502 -10.52 -1.50 -20.38
N PHE A 503 -11.81 -1.63 -20.71
CA PHE A 503 -12.67 -2.70 -20.20
C PHE A 503 -13.44 -3.41 -21.33
N ASN A 504 -13.49 -4.73 -21.27
CA ASN A 504 -14.12 -5.60 -22.28
C ASN A 504 -15.64 -5.37 -22.52
N LYS A 505 -16.34 -4.70 -21.60
CA LYS A 505 -17.81 -4.50 -21.61
C LYS A 505 -18.25 -3.06 -21.29
N LEU A 506 -17.31 -2.10 -21.22
CA LEU A 506 -17.61 -0.70 -20.89
C LEU A 506 -17.01 0.22 -21.97
N PRO A 507 -17.57 0.26 -23.20
CA PRO A 507 -16.94 0.89 -24.36
C PRO A 507 -16.79 2.43 -24.27
N ASN A 508 -17.48 3.09 -23.35
CA ASN A 508 -17.37 4.54 -23.11
C ASN A 508 -16.67 4.86 -21.76
N ALA A 509 -16.08 3.85 -21.10
CA ALA A 509 -15.23 4.07 -19.95
C ALA A 509 -14.02 4.91 -20.37
N THR A 510 -13.62 5.86 -19.51
CA THR A 510 -12.39 6.62 -19.73
C THR A 510 -11.19 5.68 -19.75
N GLN A 511 -10.41 5.75 -20.83
CA GLN A 511 -9.13 5.09 -20.94
C GLN A 511 -8.17 5.65 -19.88
N GLN A 512 -7.51 4.76 -19.12
CA GLN A 512 -6.58 5.15 -18.07
C GLN A 512 -5.14 4.77 -18.44
N GLU A 513 -4.29 5.76 -18.67
CA GLU A 513 -2.85 5.55 -18.87
C GLU A 513 -2.17 5.09 -17.58
N VAL A 514 -1.19 4.19 -17.70
CA VAL A 514 -0.34 3.71 -16.60
C VAL A 514 1.12 3.76 -17.00
N ASP A 515 1.94 4.40 -16.17
CA ASP A 515 3.39 4.46 -16.33
C ASP A 515 4.08 3.25 -15.67
N VAL A 516 5.01 2.63 -16.40
CA VAL A 516 5.75 1.44 -15.96
C VAL A 516 7.24 1.76 -15.79
N ASN A 517 7.64 2.00 -14.54
CA ASN A 517 9.02 2.24 -14.16
C ASN A 517 9.75 0.92 -13.90
N TYR A 518 10.68 0.53 -14.77
CA TYR A 518 11.51 -0.65 -14.51
C TYR A 518 12.62 -0.34 -13.51
N VAL A 519 12.60 -1.04 -12.38
CA VAL A 519 13.63 -0.89 -11.34
C VAL A 519 14.88 -1.68 -11.71
N SER A 520 16.04 -1.09 -11.40
CA SER A 520 17.34 -1.75 -11.50
C SER A 520 17.47 -2.88 -10.46
N ALA A 521 18.53 -3.67 -10.58
CA ALA A 521 18.83 -4.70 -9.57
C ALA A 521 19.09 -4.08 -8.19
N PRO A 522 18.82 -4.81 -7.10
CA PRO A 522 19.04 -4.31 -5.74
C PRO A 522 20.47 -3.82 -5.51
N HIS A 523 20.58 -2.66 -4.87
CA HIS A 523 21.80 -2.20 -4.24
C HIS A 523 22.01 -2.94 -2.92
N ALA A 524 23.27 -3.19 -2.57
CA ALA A 524 23.68 -3.72 -1.28
C ALA A 524 24.94 -2.98 -0.81
N GLU A 525 24.98 -2.58 0.46
CA GLU A 525 26.18 -1.94 1.03
C GLU A 525 27.33 -2.95 1.23
N ASP A 526 28.56 -2.45 1.14
CA ASP A 526 29.75 -3.21 1.53
C ASP A 526 29.81 -3.35 3.07
N MET A 527 30.24 -4.51 3.56
CA MET A 527 30.42 -4.77 4.98
C MET A 527 31.88 -4.65 5.40
N TYR A 528 32.16 -3.76 6.35
CA TYR A 528 33.51 -3.46 6.82
C TYR A 528 33.79 -4.08 8.18
N ILE A 529 34.92 -4.78 8.33
CA ILE A 529 35.43 -5.27 9.62
C ILE A 529 36.92 -4.93 9.79
N TYR A 530 37.40 -4.76 11.01
CA TYR A 530 38.84 -4.77 11.27
C TYR A 530 39.40 -6.19 11.15
N ASN A 531 40.64 -6.30 10.69
CA ASN A 531 41.36 -7.56 10.57
C ASN A 531 41.72 -8.15 11.95
N ALA A 532 41.66 -9.48 12.08
CA ALA A 532 42.04 -10.18 13.31
C ALA A 532 43.46 -9.80 13.78
N ALA A 533 43.57 -9.56 15.09
CA ALA A 533 44.76 -8.93 15.70
C ALA A 533 46.08 -9.68 15.39
N ASN A 534 47.14 -8.90 15.13
CA ASN A 534 48.50 -9.40 14.89
C ASN A 534 48.67 -10.32 13.66
N LYS A 535 47.82 -10.21 12.62
CA LYS A 535 47.93 -10.96 11.34
C LYS A 535 47.90 -10.05 10.11
N THR A 536 48.63 -10.39 9.05
CA THR A 536 48.53 -9.73 7.74
C THR A 536 47.21 -10.05 7.04
N TYR A 537 46.84 -9.24 6.04
CA TYR A 537 45.84 -9.67 5.05
C TYR A 537 46.33 -10.91 4.30
N MET A 538 45.87 -12.07 4.74
CA MET A 538 45.92 -13.30 3.96
C MET A 538 44.50 -13.82 3.89
N THR A 539 44.00 -14.02 2.68
CA THR A 539 42.64 -14.52 2.49
C THR A 539 42.58 -15.99 2.89
N GLY A 540 41.39 -16.45 3.29
CA GLY A 540 41.23 -17.77 3.92
C GLY A 540 41.56 -17.82 5.41
N ARG A 541 41.83 -16.70 6.09
CA ARG A 541 41.78 -16.64 7.57
C ARG A 541 40.38 -17.01 8.04
N PRO A 542 40.19 -18.14 8.76
CA PRO A 542 38.87 -18.58 9.20
C PRO A 542 38.19 -17.53 10.07
N GLU A 543 38.95 -16.77 10.86
CA GLU A 543 38.46 -15.82 11.85
C GLU A 543 37.70 -14.64 11.21
N ASN A 544 38.30 -13.97 10.22
CA ASN A 544 37.62 -12.87 9.50
C ASN A 544 36.43 -13.38 8.69
N ALA A 545 36.55 -14.56 8.06
CA ALA A 545 35.46 -15.17 7.30
C ALA A 545 34.32 -15.62 8.23
N GLN A 546 34.62 -16.04 9.45
CA GLN A 546 33.67 -16.43 10.47
C GLN A 546 32.94 -15.20 11.03
N ALA A 547 33.65 -14.13 11.40
CA ALA A 547 33.05 -12.88 11.84
C ALA A 547 32.08 -12.30 10.79
N ILE A 548 32.45 -12.37 9.50
CA ILE A 548 31.57 -11.99 8.39
C ILE A 548 30.33 -12.89 8.29
N LYS A 549 30.47 -14.20 8.52
CA LYS A 549 29.31 -15.13 8.54
C LYS A 549 28.40 -14.92 9.74
N GLU A 550 28.97 -14.60 10.90
CA GLU A 550 28.23 -14.28 12.13
C GLU A 550 27.39 -13.03 11.92
N LEU A 551 27.98 -11.95 11.40
CA LEU A 551 27.24 -10.73 11.04
C LEU A 551 26.09 -11.00 10.06
N LEU A 552 26.28 -11.89 9.08
CA LEU A 552 25.21 -12.29 8.16
C LEU A 552 24.11 -13.10 8.86
N ALA A 553 24.47 -14.02 9.76
CA ALA A 553 23.52 -14.81 10.54
C ALA A 553 22.73 -13.96 11.55
N ASP A 554 23.36 -12.94 12.13
CA ASP A 554 22.76 -11.95 13.03
C ASP A 554 21.90 -10.91 12.28
N GLY A 555 21.83 -10.98 10.94
CA GLY A 555 20.96 -10.15 10.12
C GLY A 555 21.51 -8.76 9.77
N TYR A 556 22.81 -8.53 9.86
CA TYR A 556 23.46 -7.23 9.58
C TYR A 556 23.07 -6.61 8.23
N MET A 557 22.76 -7.44 7.22
CA MET A 557 22.41 -7.00 5.87
C MET A 557 20.92 -6.70 5.67
N ASN A 558 20.03 -7.05 6.62
CA ASN A 558 18.58 -7.02 6.43
C ASN A 558 18.04 -5.61 6.09
N ASP A 559 18.69 -4.57 6.61
CA ASP A 559 18.40 -3.15 6.39
C ASP A 559 19.39 -2.47 5.41
N LYS A 560 20.24 -3.25 4.72
CA LYS A 560 21.33 -2.75 3.84
C LYS A 560 21.26 -3.27 2.41
N VAL A 561 20.17 -3.94 2.07
CA VAL A 561 19.82 -4.36 0.71
C VAL A 561 18.52 -3.68 0.32
N TRP A 562 18.52 -2.89 -0.75
CA TRP A 562 17.32 -2.17 -1.20
C TRP A 562 17.28 -2.02 -2.72
N VAL A 563 16.09 -1.78 -3.24
CA VAL A 563 15.85 -1.25 -4.58
C VAL A 563 15.45 0.22 -4.43
N THR A 564 15.93 1.09 -5.32
CA THR A 564 15.46 2.48 -5.40
C THR A 564 14.35 2.56 -6.45
N LEU A 565 13.17 3.03 -6.06
CA LEU A 565 12.03 3.28 -6.94
C LEU A 565 12.24 4.58 -7.75
N ALA A 566 11.38 4.83 -8.76
CA ALA A 566 11.53 5.97 -9.66
C ALA A 566 11.36 7.35 -9.00
N ASP A 567 10.70 7.43 -7.84
CA ASP A 567 10.55 8.61 -7.00
C ASP A 567 11.77 8.85 -6.08
N GLY A 568 12.75 7.94 -6.07
CA GLY A 568 13.90 7.95 -5.16
C GLY A 568 13.68 7.19 -3.85
N THR A 569 12.49 6.65 -3.59
CA THR A 569 12.20 5.88 -2.38
C THR A 569 13.01 4.57 -2.35
N LYS A 570 13.65 4.27 -1.22
CA LYS A 570 14.33 2.99 -0.98
C LYS A 570 13.32 1.95 -0.44
N VAL A 571 13.14 0.84 -1.16
CA VAL A 571 12.42 -0.35 -0.69
C VAL A 571 13.44 -1.41 -0.30
N TYR A 572 13.55 -1.69 0.99
CA TYR A 572 14.49 -2.66 1.54
C TYR A 572 14.01 -4.10 1.33
N ALA A 573 14.92 -5.07 1.34
CA ALA A 573 14.56 -6.48 1.24
C ALA A 573 13.73 -6.92 2.46
N SER A 574 12.60 -7.59 2.21
CA SER A 574 11.77 -8.22 3.26
C SER A 574 12.40 -9.50 3.80
N LYS A 575 13.19 -10.18 2.96
CA LYS A 575 13.89 -11.43 3.28
C LYS A 575 15.20 -11.51 2.51
N LEU A 576 16.25 -11.97 3.18
CA LEU A 576 17.54 -12.30 2.59
C LEU A 576 17.86 -13.78 2.87
N ASP A 577 18.05 -14.57 1.82
CA ASP A 577 18.52 -15.95 1.92
C ASP A 577 19.98 -16.05 1.48
N TYR A 578 20.90 -16.28 2.42
CA TYR A 578 22.34 -16.37 2.13
C TYR A 578 22.69 -17.54 1.20
N LEU A 579 23.46 -17.26 0.15
CA LEU A 579 23.99 -18.25 -0.77
C LEU A 579 25.39 -18.70 -0.35
N ASN A 580 25.49 -19.90 0.22
CA ASN A 580 26.77 -20.53 0.51
C ASN A 580 27.46 -20.99 -0.79
N ASN A 581 28.30 -20.13 -1.34
CA ASN A 581 29.01 -20.37 -2.61
C ASN A 581 30.16 -21.41 -2.56
N GLY A 582 30.26 -22.21 -1.48
CA GLY A 582 31.11 -23.42 -1.38
C GLY A 582 32.62 -23.19 -1.30
N ASN A 583 33.17 -22.38 -2.19
CA ASN A 583 34.60 -22.03 -2.29
C ASN A 583 34.86 -20.56 -2.69
N ASN A 584 33.88 -19.83 -3.26
CA ASN A 584 34.10 -18.51 -3.87
C ASN A 584 33.96 -17.32 -2.89
N PHE A 585 34.20 -17.52 -1.59
CA PHE A 585 34.03 -16.44 -0.60
C PHE A 585 35.14 -15.38 -0.65
N VAL A 586 36.20 -15.58 -1.44
CA VAL A 586 37.37 -14.69 -1.54
C VAL A 586 37.48 -14.10 -2.95
N VAL A 587 37.68 -12.79 -3.05
CA VAL A 587 37.89 -12.06 -4.32
C VAL A 587 39.32 -11.55 -4.39
N GLY A 588 39.97 -11.62 -5.56
CA GLY A 588 41.32 -11.04 -5.77
C GLY A 588 42.49 -11.87 -5.22
N GLY A 589 42.25 -13.11 -4.80
CA GLY A 589 43.30 -14.09 -4.46
C GLY A 589 43.92 -13.94 -3.05
N ALA A 590 45.09 -14.56 -2.87
CA ALA A 590 45.82 -14.85 -1.62
C ALA A 590 45.85 -13.78 -0.49
N LYS A 591 45.70 -12.49 -0.85
CA LYS A 591 46.12 -11.35 -0.02
C LYS A 591 45.18 -10.13 -0.09
N ALA A 592 44.04 -10.25 -0.77
CA ALA A 592 43.18 -9.11 -1.09
C ALA A 592 42.34 -8.60 0.10
N GLY A 593 42.10 -9.41 1.15
CA GLY A 593 41.25 -9.01 2.29
C GLY A 593 39.79 -8.70 1.93
N ARG A 594 39.34 -9.06 0.72
CA ARG A 594 37.98 -8.86 0.20
C ARG A 594 37.27 -10.19 0.03
N TYR A 595 35.97 -10.18 0.31
CA TYR A 595 35.10 -11.34 0.37
C TYR A 595 33.84 -11.10 -0.48
N ASN A 596 33.32 -12.13 -1.14
CA ASN A 596 32.08 -12.02 -1.92
C ASN A 596 30.89 -12.55 -1.10
N ILE A 597 29.99 -11.65 -0.71
CA ILE A 597 28.76 -11.96 0.01
C ILE A 597 27.63 -12.07 -1.01
N ASN A 598 26.91 -13.20 -1.02
CA ASN A 598 25.86 -13.49 -1.99
C ASN A 598 24.58 -13.88 -1.26
N PHE A 599 23.44 -13.41 -1.75
CA PHE A 599 22.13 -13.76 -1.23
C PHE A 599 21.05 -13.66 -2.31
N ASN A 600 19.94 -14.35 -2.08
CA ASN A 600 18.69 -14.04 -2.76
C ASN A 600 17.95 -12.98 -1.93
N ALA A 601 17.42 -11.95 -2.57
CA ALA A 601 16.69 -10.87 -1.91
C ALA A 601 15.23 -10.85 -2.40
N SER A 602 14.29 -10.93 -1.46
CA SER A 602 12.84 -10.88 -1.75
C SER A 602 12.21 -9.57 -1.26
N PHE A 603 11.27 -9.06 -2.04
CA PHE A 603 10.53 -7.82 -1.80
C PHE A 603 9.03 -8.12 -1.93
N ASP A 604 8.30 -8.08 -0.81
CA ASP A 604 6.86 -8.38 -0.71
C ASP A 604 6.03 -7.20 -0.19
N GLN A 605 6.67 -6.03 0.00
CA GLN A 605 6.03 -4.85 0.55
C GLN A 605 4.90 -4.34 -0.34
N LYS A 606 3.88 -3.78 0.31
CA LYS A 606 2.69 -3.21 -0.34
C LYS A 606 2.54 -1.74 0.01
N ASN A 607 1.83 -1.00 -0.82
CA ASN A 607 1.33 0.33 -0.49
C ASN A 607 0.00 0.26 0.28
N SER A 608 -0.54 1.42 0.68
CA SER A 608 -1.78 1.50 1.46
C SER A 608 -3.02 0.98 0.72
N ALA A 609 -2.98 0.88 -0.62
CA ALA A 609 -4.04 0.33 -1.47
C ALA A 609 -3.97 -1.21 -1.64
N GLY A 610 -2.99 -1.85 -1.00
CA GLY A 610 -2.71 -3.28 -1.10
C GLY A 610 -1.94 -3.68 -2.37
N GLN A 611 -1.51 -2.73 -3.21
CA GLN A 611 -0.70 -3.04 -4.39
C GLN A 611 0.75 -3.36 -3.97
N PRO A 612 1.43 -4.32 -4.63
CA PRO A 612 2.86 -4.52 -4.46
C PRO A 612 3.65 -3.24 -4.79
N GLN A 613 4.67 -2.92 -3.99
CA GLN A 613 5.59 -1.80 -4.25
C GLN A 613 6.43 -2.05 -5.51
N ILE A 614 6.70 -3.32 -5.81
CA ILE A 614 7.44 -3.78 -6.99
C ILE A 614 6.62 -4.90 -7.64
N PHE A 615 6.27 -4.72 -8.91
CA PHE A 615 5.51 -5.69 -9.68
C PHE A 615 6.44 -6.75 -10.31
N SER A 616 6.06 -8.03 -10.17
CA SER A 616 6.72 -9.18 -10.80
C SER A 616 5.80 -9.85 -11.83
N ASN A 617 6.37 -10.74 -12.66
CA ASN A 617 5.64 -11.48 -13.70
C ASN A 617 4.58 -12.43 -13.17
N ASN A 618 4.72 -12.88 -11.92
CA ASN A 618 3.73 -13.73 -11.26
C ASN A 618 2.45 -12.95 -10.88
N ILE A 619 2.39 -11.62 -11.02
CA ILE A 619 1.19 -10.85 -10.64
C ILE A 619 0.03 -11.06 -11.61
N PHE A 620 0.29 -11.40 -12.87
CA PHE A 620 -0.77 -11.56 -13.89
C PHE A 620 -1.65 -12.79 -13.68
N ASN A 621 -1.13 -13.85 -13.06
CA ASN A 621 -1.84 -15.10 -12.79
C ASN A 621 -2.16 -15.32 -11.30
N THR A 622 -1.95 -14.30 -10.47
CA THR A 622 -2.20 -14.35 -9.02
C THR A 622 -3.20 -13.27 -8.58
N ALA A 623 -3.83 -13.49 -7.42
CA ALA A 623 -4.66 -12.51 -6.76
C ALA A 623 -4.46 -12.54 -5.25
N SER A 624 -4.69 -11.40 -4.60
CA SER A 624 -4.71 -11.31 -3.14
C SER A 624 -5.76 -12.25 -2.53
N ALA A 625 -5.52 -12.72 -1.30
CA ALA A 625 -6.49 -13.52 -0.56
C ALA A 625 -7.82 -12.77 -0.41
N ASP A 626 -7.76 -11.50 0.01
CA ASP A 626 -8.89 -10.59 0.12
C ASP A 626 -9.71 -10.50 -1.19
N PHE A 627 -9.04 -10.40 -2.35
CA PHE A 627 -9.73 -10.42 -3.64
C PHE A 627 -10.39 -11.77 -3.95
N ASN A 628 -9.74 -12.91 -3.65
CA ASN A 628 -10.37 -14.22 -3.82
C ASN A 628 -11.63 -14.36 -2.93
N ASP A 629 -11.56 -13.89 -1.68
CA ASP A 629 -12.67 -13.98 -0.73
C ASP A 629 -13.84 -13.06 -1.12
N ASP A 630 -13.57 -11.80 -1.47
CA ASP A 630 -14.60 -10.89 -1.99
C ASP A 630 -15.15 -11.37 -3.34
N LEU A 631 -14.32 -11.91 -4.24
CA LEU A 631 -14.77 -12.45 -5.52
C LEU A 631 -15.68 -13.67 -5.32
N ASN A 632 -15.35 -14.58 -4.41
CA ASN A 632 -16.21 -15.71 -4.05
C ASN A 632 -17.53 -15.26 -3.41
N LYS A 633 -17.51 -14.20 -2.59
CA LYS A 633 -18.71 -13.56 -2.03
C LYS A 633 -19.59 -12.95 -3.13
N TRP A 634 -18.99 -12.27 -4.11
CA TRP A 634 -19.73 -11.68 -5.22
C TRP A 634 -20.24 -12.72 -6.22
N TYR A 635 -19.45 -13.75 -6.55
CA TYR A 635 -19.90 -14.89 -7.37
C TYR A 635 -21.15 -15.55 -6.78
N ARG A 636 -21.18 -15.81 -5.46
CA ARG A 636 -22.40 -16.31 -4.79
C ARG A 636 -23.59 -15.34 -4.91
N LYS A 637 -23.36 -14.03 -4.87
CA LYS A 637 -24.42 -13.01 -4.97
C LYS A 637 -24.87 -12.71 -6.40
N THR A 638 -24.06 -12.99 -7.40
CA THR A 638 -24.39 -12.86 -8.84
C THR A 638 -24.72 -14.21 -9.50
N ASN A 639 -25.01 -15.24 -8.69
CA ASN A 639 -25.33 -16.61 -9.10
C ASN A 639 -24.29 -17.26 -10.05
N ASN A 640 -23.03 -16.85 -9.92
CA ASN A 640 -21.92 -17.47 -10.60
C ASN A 640 -21.41 -18.66 -9.78
N GLN A 641 -21.52 -19.86 -10.35
CA GLN A 641 -21.08 -21.11 -9.71
C GLN A 641 -19.55 -21.31 -9.72
N THR A 642 -18.79 -20.39 -10.33
CA THR A 642 -17.33 -20.40 -10.32
C THR A 642 -16.80 -20.17 -8.91
N VAL A 643 -15.79 -20.94 -8.50
CA VAL A 643 -15.01 -20.68 -7.28
C VAL A 643 -13.70 -20.01 -7.67
N ALA A 644 -13.43 -18.82 -7.12
CA ALA A 644 -12.14 -18.17 -7.24
C ALA A 644 -11.12 -18.86 -6.32
N ASN A 645 -10.04 -19.35 -6.92
CA ASN A 645 -8.90 -19.94 -6.21
C ASN A 645 -7.62 -19.60 -6.97
N TYR A 646 -7.36 -18.31 -7.17
CA TYR A 646 -6.13 -17.84 -7.79
C TYR A 646 -5.00 -17.86 -6.76
N ALA A 647 -3.80 -18.27 -7.16
CA ALA A 647 -2.64 -18.29 -6.29
C ALA A 647 -2.33 -16.87 -5.74
N ALA A 648 -1.73 -16.77 -4.55
CA ALA A 648 -1.30 -15.49 -4.01
C ALA A 648 -0.04 -14.95 -4.74
N PRO A 649 0.13 -13.63 -4.88
CA PRO A 649 1.36 -13.05 -5.43
C PRO A 649 2.57 -13.49 -4.63
N THR A 650 3.61 -13.95 -5.32
CA THR A 650 4.91 -14.26 -4.69
C THR A 650 5.79 -13.01 -4.67
N ALA A 651 6.62 -12.91 -3.62
CA ALA A 651 7.57 -11.82 -3.45
C ALA A 651 8.48 -11.67 -4.68
N ALA A 652 8.66 -10.45 -5.17
CA ALA A 652 9.62 -10.17 -6.23
C ALA A 652 11.01 -10.55 -5.71
N THR A 653 11.67 -11.51 -6.36
CA THR A 653 12.91 -12.10 -5.85
C THR A 653 14.02 -11.90 -6.86
N TRP A 654 15.17 -11.40 -6.38
CA TRP A 654 16.41 -11.32 -7.13
C TRP A 654 17.37 -12.38 -6.62
N ASP A 655 17.74 -13.29 -7.50
CA ASP A 655 18.77 -14.29 -7.23
C ASP A 655 20.17 -13.69 -7.36
N LYS A 656 21.10 -14.12 -6.49
CA LYS A 656 22.55 -13.79 -6.58
C LYS A 656 22.86 -12.28 -6.50
N VAL A 657 22.11 -11.54 -5.70
CA VAL A 657 22.55 -10.19 -5.30
C VAL A 657 23.88 -10.33 -4.54
N SER A 658 24.86 -9.49 -4.89
CA SER A 658 26.24 -9.61 -4.43
C SER A 658 26.74 -8.29 -3.82
N THR A 659 27.55 -8.37 -2.76
CA THR A 659 28.28 -7.23 -2.15
C THR A 659 29.64 -7.67 -1.62
N ASN A 660 30.52 -6.73 -1.25
CA ASN A 660 31.84 -7.04 -0.71
C ASN A 660 31.82 -7.07 0.83
N GLY A 661 32.43 -8.09 1.42
CA GLY A 661 33.00 -7.99 2.76
C GLY A 661 34.43 -7.47 2.65
N ILE A 662 34.81 -6.45 3.42
CA ILE A 662 36.13 -5.83 3.37
C ILE A 662 36.76 -5.85 4.76
N SER A 663 37.89 -6.55 4.89
CA SER A 663 38.73 -6.50 6.08
C SER A 663 39.69 -5.32 6.00
N LEU A 664 39.80 -4.59 7.12
CA LEU A 664 40.50 -3.32 7.28
C LEU A 664 41.75 -3.45 8.15
N ALA A 665 42.76 -2.65 7.83
CA ALA A 665 44.02 -2.63 8.55
C ALA A 665 43.82 -1.85 9.86
N PRO A 666 44.66 -2.10 10.88
CA PRO A 666 44.76 -1.24 12.04
C PRO A 666 44.77 0.25 11.66
N THR A 667 43.79 1.01 12.17
CA THR A 667 43.85 2.47 12.15
C THR A 667 45.08 2.92 12.97
N ILE A 668 45.71 4.02 12.60
CA ILE A 668 46.94 4.54 13.21
C ILE A 668 46.73 5.97 13.72
N LYS A 669 47.72 6.54 14.42
CA LYS A 669 47.72 7.97 14.76
C LYS A 669 47.76 8.81 13.48
N ALA A 670 47.12 9.98 13.49
CA ALA A 670 47.19 10.93 12.37
C ALA A 670 48.62 11.45 12.16
N SER A 671 49.30 11.82 13.26
CA SER A 671 50.71 12.19 13.33
C SER A 671 51.44 11.39 14.42
N ASP A 672 52.77 11.33 14.35
CA ASP A 672 53.60 10.88 15.46
C ASP A 672 53.79 12.00 16.52
N ASP A 673 53.62 13.27 16.12
CA ASP A 673 53.61 14.45 16.99
C ASP A 673 52.25 14.64 17.70
N PRO A 674 52.18 15.35 18.85
CA PRO A 674 50.92 15.72 19.50
C PRO A 674 49.98 16.52 18.58
N TYR A 675 48.68 16.25 18.65
CA TYR A 675 47.68 17.09 17.98
C TYR A 675 47.47 18.38 18.76
N GLU A 676 47.42 19.51 18.06
CA GLU A 676 47.21 20.83 18.67
C GLU A 676 45.76 21.28 18.47
N GLN A 677 45.02 21.41 19.57
CA GLN A 677 43.67 21.96 19.60
C GLN A 677 43.72 23.46 19.88
N ASP A 678 43.14 24.27 18.99
CA ASP A 678 42.92 25.70 19.25
C ASP A 678 41.66 25.89 20.11
N LEU A 679 41.76 26.73 21.14
CA LEU A 679 40.69 27.15 22.05
C LEU A 679 40.40 28.66 21.94
N THR A 680 40.95 29.37 20.94
CA THR A 680 40.79 30.83 20.78
C THR A 680 39.34 31.28 20.94
N ASP A 681 38.39 30.53 20.37
CA ASP A 681 36.95 30.83 20.40
C ASP A 681 36.19 30.25 21.61
N GLY A 682 36.82 29.41 22.43
CA GLY A 682 36.20 28.80 23.62
C GLY A 682 36.75 27.42 24.01
N PRO A 683 36.30 26.87 25.17
CA PRO A 683 36.51 25.48 25.55
C PRO A 683 35.96 24.50 24.50
N VAL A 684 36.65 23.38 24.30
CA VAL A 684 36.29 22.35 23.31
C VAL A 684 36.15 20.99 23.96
N THR A 685 35.07 20.26 23.63
CA THR A 685 34.97 18.83 23.90
C THR A 685 34.92 18.08 22.58
N PHE A 686 35.84 17.13 22.40
CA PHE A 686 35.88 16.31 21.20
C PHE A 686 34.68 15.36 21.16
N ASP A 687 33.92 15.44 20.07
CA ASP A 687 32.93 14.44 19.68
C ASP A 687 33.56 13.37 18.76
N SER A 688 32.73 12.52 18.17
CA SER A 688 33.20 11.48 17.24
C SER A 688 33.76 12.02 15.91
N GLU A 689 33.49 13.28 15.55
CA GLU A 689 34.02 13.90 14.33
C GLU A 689 35.39 14.52 14.62
N ALA A 690 35.50 15.30 15.69
CA ALA A 690 36.78 15.86 16.16
C ALA A 690 37.82 14.76 16.46
N LEU A 691 37.40 13.61 16.99
CA LEU A 691 38.29 12.46 17.21
C LEU A 691 38.86 11.86 15.91
N LYS A 692 38.30 12.13 14.73
CA LYS A 692 38.90 11.72 13.45
C LYS A 692 40.15 12.52 13.09
N ASN A 693 40.36 13.69 13.69
CA ASN A 693 41.55 14.51 13.42
C ASN A 693 42.83 13.93 14.06
N VAL A 694 42.69 13.06 15.07
CA VAL A 694 43.83 12.47 15.81
C VAL A 694 44.20 11.05 15.37
N VAL A 695 43.37 10.40 14.54
CA VAL A 695 43.62 9.07 13.97
C VAL A 695 43.45 9.08 12.46
N LYS A 696 44.10 8.15 11.74
CA LYS A 696 43.89 7.97 10.29
C LYS A 696 43.99 6.50 9.90
N ASN A 697 43.35 6.13 8.81
CA ASN A 697 43.57 4.81 8.22
C ASN A 697 44.88 4.83 7.41
N PRO A 698 45.73 3.79 7.51
CA PRO A 698 47.02 3.77 6.82
C PRO A 698 46.82 3.64 5.30
N SER A 699 47.65 4.32 4.52
CA SER A 699 47.63 4.26 3.04
C SER A 699 48.74 3.38 2.48
N THR A 700 49.75 3.03 3.28
CA THR A 700 50.89 2.19 2.87
C THR A 700 51.15 1.02 3.82
N GLY A 701 51.75 -0.06 3.31
CA GLY A 701 52.17 -1.19 4.15
C GLY A 701 53.28 -0.84 5.15
N ALA A 702 54.06 0.20 4.88
CA ALA A 702 55.07 0.73 5.79
C ALA A 702 54.42 1.41 7.02
N GLU A 703 53.34 2.17 6.84
CA GLU A 703 52.56 2.75 7.93
C GLU A 703 51.93 1.68 8.82
N VAL A 704 51.29 0.65 8.24
CA VAL A 704 50.73 -0.47 9.02
C VAL A 704 51.82 -1.16 9.85
N ARG A 705 53.04 -1.30 9.29
CA ARG A 705 54.16 -1.94 9.98
C ARG A 705 54.63 -1.19 11.24
N LYS A 706 54.34 0.11 11.38
CA LYS A 706 54.60 0.87 12.62
C LYS A 706 53.85 0.29 13.82
N VAL A 707 52.56 -0.02 13.63
CA VAL A 707 51.68 -0.56 14.70
C VAL A 707 51.60 -2.08 14.70
N GLN A 708 51.93 -2.72 13.57
CA GLN A 708 51.82 -4.17 13.40
C GLN A 708 53.04 -4.73 12.65
N HIS A 709 54.10 -5.04 13.40
CA HIS A 709 55.40 -5.49 12.88
C HIS A 709 55.36 -6.70 11.93
N THR A 710 54.32 -7.55 12.02
CA THR A 710 54.12 -8.70 11.11
C THR A 710 53.72 -8.29 9.69
N TRP A 711 53.41 -7.02 9.45
CA TRP A 711 52.98 -6.53 8.14
C TRP A 711 54.12 -6.50 7.13
N LEU A 712 53.86 -6.99 5.91
CA LEU A 712 54.81 -6.90 4.81
C LEU A 712 54.74 -5.49 4.22
N ALA A 713 55.86 -4.75 4.24
CA ALA A 713 55.88 -3.34 3.87
C ALA A 713 55.44 -3.07 2.41
N ASN A 714 55.60 -4.05 1.52
CA ASN A 714 55.16 -4.00 0.13
C ASN A 714 53.67 -4.36 -0.08
N MET A 715 52.91 -4.68 0.98
CA MET A 715 51.48 -4.93 0.90
C MET A 715 50.69 -3.67 1.23
N VAL A 716 50.08 -3.08 0.20
CA VAL A 716 49.16 -1.94 0.32
C VAL A 716 47.94 -2.35 1.15
N PRO A 717 47.52 -1.55 2.14
CA PRO A 717 46.30 -1.83 2.89
C PRO A 717 45.05 -1.64 2.01
N ASN A 718 43.95 -2.36 2.27
CA ASN A 718 42.67 -2.07 1.60
C ASN A 718 42.24 -0.64 1.88
N SER A 719 41.77 0.01 0.81
CA SER A 719 41.01 1.24 0.86
C SER A 719 39.62 1.00 1.45
N ILE A 720 39.23 1.81 2.43
CA ILE A 720 37.89 1.84 3.03
C ILE A 720 36.95 2.57 2.09
N LEU A 721 37.08 3.90 2.07
CA LEU A 721 36.39 4.86 1.22
C LEU A 721 37.38 5.99 0.92
N ASP A 722 37.22 6.64 -0.24
CA ASP A 722 38.02 7.80 -0.69
C ASP A 722 39.53 7.67 -0.38
N ASN A 723 40.14 6.55 -0.81
CA ASN A 723 41.55 6.24 -0.60
C ASN A 723 42.02 6.33 0.87
N ASN A 724 41.22 5.79 1.80
CA ASN A 724 41.45 5.77 3.26
C ASN A 724 41.27 7.11 3.98
N THR A 725 40.69 8.13 3.33
CA THR A 725 40.36 9.41 3.97
C THR A 725 39.01 9.43 4.68
N LYS A 726 38.09 8.52 4.36
CA LYS A 726 36.77 8.42 5.00
C LYS A 726 36.54 7.05 5.65
N TRP A 727 35.71 7.03 6.69
CA TRP A 727 35.20 5.84 7.35
C TRP A 727 33.77 5.51 6.86
N PRO A 728 33.30 4.26 6.98
CA PRO A 728 31.93 3.90 6.63
C PRO A 728 30.91 4.69 7.47
N GLU A 729 29.77 5.04 6.88
CA GLU A 729 28.69 5.74 7.56
C GLU A 729 28.22 4.97 8.80
N GLY A 730 28.02 5.66 9.92
CA GLY A 730 27.69 5.04 11.21
C GLY A 730 28.91 4.58 12.05
N THR A 731 30.14 4.76 11.57
CA THR A 731 31.37 4.56 12.38
C THR A 731 31.38 5.53 13.57
N LYS A 732 31.69 5.02 14.77
CA LYS A 732 31.76 5.79 16.01
C LYS A 732 33.16 5.75 16.63
N LEU A 733 33.65 6.91 17.04
CA LEU A 733 34.92 7.07 17.74
C LEU A 733 34.67 7.46 19.20
N THR A 734 35.45 6.90 20.11
CA THR A 734 35.34 7.11 21.56
C THR A 734 36.71 7.32 22.19
N TRP A 735 36.77 8.14 23.24
CA TRP A 735 38.00 8.45 23.98
C TRP A 735 38.07 7.65 25.29
N ALA A 736 39.28 7.17 25.61
CA ALA A 736 39.62 6.58 26.90
C ALA A 736 40.95 7.16 27.38
N GLY A 737 40.89 8.18 28.24
CA GLY A 737 42.03 8.88 28.81
C GLY A 737 42.81 8.02 29.81
N ASN A 738 44.12 8.24 29.87
CA ASN A 738 45.00 7.58 30.83
C ASN A 738 44.74 8.02 32.29
N ASP A 739 44.04 9.14 32.46
CA ASP A 739 43.49 9.65 33.72
C ASP A 739 42.13 9.03 34.10
N GLY A 740 41.59 8.14 33.26
CA GLY A 740 40.25 7.55 33.42
C GLY A 740 39.11 8.38 32.81
N SER A 741 39.41 9.49 32.11
CA SER A 741 38.39 10.29 31.42
C SER A 741 37.77 9.54 30.23
N THR A 742 36.45 9.65 30.07
CA THR A 742 35.68 9.08 28.93
C THR A 742 35.34 10.12 27.85
N LYS A 743 35.78 11.37 28.06
CA LYS A 743 35.64 12.49 27.14
C LYS A 743 36.95 13.26 27.09
N LEU A 744 37.33 13.72 25.90
CA LEU A 744 38.48 14.60 25.71
C LEU A 744 37.97 16.04 25.66
N THR A 745 38.01 16.71 26.82
CA THR A 745 37.61 18.11 26.99
C THR A 745 38.85 18.95 27.30
N PHE A 746 38.89 20.17 26.78
CA PHE A 746 39.92 21.18 27.04
C PHE A 746 39.24 22.51 27.37
N ASP A 747 39.55 23.05 28.54
CA ASP A 747 38.97 24.30 29.05
C ASP A 747 39.98 25.45 28.96
N LYS A 748 41.27 25.14 28.97
CA LYS A 748 42.38 26.09 29.09
C LYS A 748 43.50 25.77 28.13
N ALA A 749 44.10 26.80 27.52
CA ALA A 749 45.33 26.67 26.75
C ALA A 749 46.48 26.17 27.62
N GLY A 750 47.39 25.38 27.03
CA GLY A 750 48.53 24.79 27.72
C GLY A 750 48.24 23.47 28.43
N GLU A 751 47.00 22.96 28.43
CA GLU A 751 46.71 21.59 28.88
C GLU A 751 47.30 20.54 27.93
N SER A 752 47.67 19.38 28.46
CA SER A 752 48.02 18.17 27.68
C SER A 752 47.29 16.96 28.25
N LYS A 753 46.64 16.18 27.37
CA LYS A 753 45.89 14.97 27.74
C LYS A 753 46.33 13.80 26.88
N THR A 754 46.48 12.63 27.52
CA THR A 754 46.94 11.39 26.86
C THR A 754 45.93 10.27 27.07
N GLY A 755 45.81 9.39 26.09
CA GLY A 755 44.81 8.33 26.10
C GLY A 755 44.74 7.54 24.82
N ASN A 756 43.61 6.87 24.63
CA ASN A 756 43.37 5.95 23.52
C ASN A 756 42.08 6.35 22.79
N VAL A 757 42.03 6.08 21.49
CA VAL A 757 40.83 6.27 20.67
C VAL A 757 40.37 4.91 20.15
N THR A 758 39.15 4.51 20.52
CA THR A 758 38.52 3.29 20.00
C THR A 758 37.55 3.67 18.87
N ILE A 759 37.81 3.14 17.68
CA ILE A 759 37.00 3.29 16.47
C ILE A 759 36.18 2.01 16.32
N THR A 760 34.85 2.16 16.24
CA THR A 760 33.89 1.06 16.06
C THR A 760 33.17 1.25 14.73
N LEU A 761 33.33 0.30 13.81
CA LEU A 761 32.69 0.28 12.50
C LEU A 761 31.19 -0.05 12.64
N PRO A 762 30.37 0.15 11.59
CA PRO A 762 28.93 -0.11 11.64
C PRO A 762 28.59 -1.59 11.93
N SER A 763 29.50 -2.50 11.58
CA SER A 763 29.45 -3.93 11.92
C SER A 763 29.69 -4.24 13.41
N GLY A 764 29.97 -3.25 14.26
CA GLY A 764 30.43 -3.44 15.63
C GLY A 764 31.90 -3.87 15.76
N SER A 765 32.57 -4.20 14.65
CA SER A 765 34.00 -4.50 14.64
C SER A 765 34.81 -3.25 15.01
N SER A 766 35.72 -3.36 15.98
CA SER A 766 36.43 -2.20 16.54
C SER A 766 37.95 -2.36 16.59
N TYR A 767 38.65 -1.23 16.57
CA TYR A 767 40.10 -1.13 16.76
C TYR A 767 40.42 0.04 17.70
N THR A 768 41.47 -0.10 18.52
CA THR A 768 41.90 0.95 19.46
C THR A 768 43.30 1.44 19.13
N VAL A 769 43.40 2.71 18.77
CA VAL A 769 44.67 3.43 18.61
C VAL A 769 45.12 3.91 19.98
N LYS A 770 46.36 3.57 20.35
CA LYS A 770 46.92 3.88 21.67
C LYS A 770 47.83 5.10 21.67
N ASP A 771 48.07 5.62 22.87
CA ASP A 771 49.08 6.65 23.16
C ASP A 771 48.88 7.95 22.36
N ILE A 772 47.63 8.32 22.11
CA ILE A 772 47.26 9.61 21.53
C ILE A 772 47.56 10.71 22.55
N THR A 773 48.23 11.77 22.11
CA THR A 773 48.50 12.98 22.90
C THR A 773 47.86 14.16 22.20
N VAL A 774 47.06 14.92 22.93
CA VAL A 774 46.48 16.18 22.46
C VAL A 774 46.92 17.30 23.42
N ILE A 775 47.33 18.43 22.86
CA ILE A 775 47.67 19.65 23.59
C ILE A 775 46.76 20.78 23.15
N SER A 776 46.49 21.73 24.05
CA SER A 776 45.66 22.89 23.76
C SER A 776 46.49 24.17 23.63
N LYS A 777 46.03 25.08 22.77
CA LYS A 777 46.58 26.43 22.60
C LYS A 777 45.43 27.43 22.47
N ALA A 778 45.70 28.71 22.68
CA ALA A 778 44.78 29.80 22.36
C ALA A 778 45.57 31.02 21.90
N ASN A 779 44.97 31.81 21.03
CA ASN A 779 45.41 33.13 20.60
C ASN A 779 44.56 34.21 21.30
N VAL A 780 45.04 35.45 21.31
CA VAL A 780 44.30 36.57 21.91
C VAL A 780 43.20 37.04 20.96
N ILE A 781 41.96 37.13 21.45
CA ILE A 781 40.92 37.95 20.82
C ILE A 781 40.91 39.31 21.52
N ALA A 782 41.43 40.33 20.84
CA ALA A 782 41.39 41.71 21.30
C ALA A 782 40.08 42.39 20.87
N LYS A 783 39.47 43.18 21.75
CA LYS A 783 38.34 44.06 21.44
C LYS A 783 38.77 45.50 21.30
N SER A 784 38.12 46.22 20.40
CA SER A 784 38.16 47.68 20.38
C SER A 784 37.23 48.25 21.45
N GLU A 785 37.59 49.37 22.06
CA GLU A 785 36.88 49.95 23.22
C GLU A 785 36.92 51.49 23.20
N THR A 786 35.84 52.13 23.63
CA THR A 786 35.81 53.59 23.89
C THR A 786 35.80 53.83 25.40
N VAL A 787 36.64 54.76 25.88
CA VAL A 787 36.75 55.13 27.29
C VAL A 787 36.74 56.63 27.50
N ASP A 788 36.23 57.08 28.66
CA ASP A 788 36.34 58.48 29.07
C ASP A 788 37.78 58.89 29.41
N TYR A 789 38.07 60.18 29.21
CA TYR A 789 39.34 60.81 29.54
C TYR A 789 39.81 60.48 30.96
N GLY A 790 41.02 59.94 31.08
CA GLY A 790 41.63 59.53 32.35
C GLY A 790 41.31 58.10 32.81
N LYS A 791 40.39 57.38 32.16
CA LYS A 791 40.19 55.93 32.40
C LYS A 791 41.30 55.14 31.71
N LYS A 792 42.24 54.61 32.49
CA LYS A 792 43.27 53.68 32.00
C LYS A 792 42.72 52.25 31.91
N LEU A 793 42.98 51.57 30.80
CA LEU A 793 42.82 50.11 30.67
C LEU A 793 44.18 49.41 30.72
N THR A 794 44.19 48.16 31.15
CA THR A 794 45.29 47.22 30.97
C THR A 794 45.15 46.50 29.63
N ALA A 795 46.23 45.85 29.17
CA ALA A 795 46.15 44.97 28.00
C ALA A 795 45.17 43.81 28.22
N ALA A 796 44.97 43.35 29.46
CA ALA A 796 44.00 42.31 29.78
C ALA A 796 42.55 42.79 29.61
N ASP A 797 42.22 44.02 30.00
CA ASP A 797 40.86 44.57 29.88
C ASP A 797 40.36 44.65 28.43
N LEU A 798 41.28 44.64 27.46
CA LEU A 798 41.04 44.63 26.02
C LEU A 798 41.02 43.21 25.42
N VAL A 799 41.18 42.14 26.22
CA VAL A 799 41.05 40.74 25.77
C VAL A 799 39.71 40.17 26.20
N THR A 800 38.93 39.66 25.24
CA THR A 800 37.60 39.07 25.50
C THR A 800 37.68 37.62 25.94
N ASN A 801 38.61 36.84 25.38
CA ASN A 801 38.72 35.40 25.60
C ASN A 801 39.67 35.01 26.75
N GLN A 802 39.82 35.84 27.77
CA GLN A 802 40.65 35.53 28.96
C GLN A 802 40.23 34.22 29.65
N ASN A 803 38.97 33.83 29.51
CA ASN A 803 38.41 32.59 30.04
C ASN A 803 39.06 31.32 29.47
N VAL A 804 39.69 31.33 28.30
CA VAL A 804 40.41 30.16 27.75
C VAL A 804 41.89 30.13 28.11
N PHE A 805 42.40 31.15 28.79
CA PHE A 805 43.79 31.16 29.25
C PHE A 805 43.93 30.63 30.69
N PRO A 806 45.02 29.92 31.02
CA PRO A 806 45.27 29.41 32.35
C PRO A 806 45.57 30.55 33.35
N ALA A 807 45.35 30.30 34.63
CA ALA A 807 45.66 31.26 35.69
C ALA A 807 47.17 31.62 35.68
N GLY A 808 47.48 32.91 35.86
CA GLY A 808 48.86 33.42 35.77
C GLY A 808 49.31 33.82 34.36
N THR A 809 48.44 33.76 33.36
CA THR A 809 48.69 34.34 32.03
C THR A 809 48.89 35.86 32.13
N THR A 810 49.91 36.40 31.47
CA THR A 810 50.17 37.85 31.41
C THR A 810 49.83 38.41 30.05
N TYR A 811 49.11 39.53 30.00
CA TYR A 811 48.78 40.27 28.78
C TYR A 811 49.63 41.54 28.71
N GLN A 812 50.19 41.83 27.54
CA GLN A 812 51.13 42.95 27.36
C GLN A 812 50.82 43.73 26.08
N PHE A 813 50.90 45.06 26.16
CA PHE A 813 51.01 45.91 24.99
C PHE A 813 52.40 45.74 24.37
N VAL A 814 52.47 45.52 23.06
CA VAL A 814 53.73 45.33 22.33
C VAL A 814 54.01 46.48 21.37
N ASP A 815 55.22 46.56 20.83
CA ASP A 815 55.67 47.58 19.86
C ASP A 815 55.46 49.04 20.29
N GLY A 816 55.34 49.32 21.60
CA GLY A 816 55.05 50.66 22.12
C GLY A 816 53.61 51.14 21.87
N SER A 817 52.69 50.23 21.53
CA SER A 817 51.30 50.54 21.14
C SER A 817 50.32 50.80 22.29
N GLU A 818 50.80 50.99 23.53
CA GLU A 818 49.93 51.36 24.65
C GLU A 818 49.37 52.79 24.43
N PRO A 819 48.04 52.99 24.48
CA PRO A 819 47.45 54.32 24.38
C PRO A 819 48.00 55.29 25.43
N THR A 820 48.19 56.56 25.05
CA THR A 820 48.58 57.60 26.00
C THR A 820 47.32 58.06 26.75
N TRP A 821 46.95 57.35 27.82
CA TRP A 821 45.69 57.51 28.57
C TRP A 821 45.36 58.94 29.09
N GLY A 822 46.32 59.87 29.06
CA GLY A 822 46.13 61.29 29.38
C GLY A 822 45.83 62.20 28.18
N THR A 823 45.69 61.65 26.98
CA THR A 823 45.46 62.37 25.72
C THR A 823 44.23 61.79 25.02
N ALA A 824 43.25 62.63 24.71
CA ALA A 824 42.07 62.24 23.95
C ALA A 824 42.42 61.98 22.47
N GLY A 825 41.75 61.03 21.83
CA GLY A 825 42.01 60.64 20.45
C GLY A 825 41.72 59.17 20.15
N SER A 826 41.89 58.79 18.88
CA SER A 826 41.76 57.41 18.40
C SER A 826 43.15 56.76 18.28
N TYR A 827 43.31 55.58 18.86
CA TYR A 827 44.50 54.74 18.81
C TYR A 827 44.14 53.48 18.03
N ASP A 828 44.34 53.48 16.71
CA ASP A 828 43.94 52.43 15.75
C ASP A 828 44.94 51.26 15.63
N HIS A 829 46.07 51.35 16.33
CA HIS A 829 47.23 50.48 16.18
C HIS A 829 47.61 49.76 17.50
N VAL A 830 46.65 49.55 18.41
CA VAL A 830 46.90 48.91 19.71
C VAL A 830 47.14 47.41 19.52
N LYS A 831 48.29 46.92 19.99
CA LYS A 831 48.77 45.55 19.79
C LYS A 831 48.94 44.81 21.11
N ILE A 832 48.37 43.61 21.21
CA ILE A 832 48.36 42.80 22.43
C ILE A 832 48.91 41.40 22.16
N THR A 833 49.74 40.89 23.07
CA THR A 833 50.13 39.47 23.15
C THR A 833 49.81 38.93 24.55
N ALA A 834 49.62 37.62 24.65
CA ALA A 834 49.55 36.90 25.92
C ALA A 834 50.74 35.94 26.06
N THR A 835 51.27 35.84 27.29
CA THR A 835 52.25 34.82 27.67
C THR A 835 51.62 33.90 28.72
N TYR A 836 51.53 32.60 28.41
CA TYR A 836 51.03 31.56 29.31
C TYR A 836 52.04 30.41 29.44
N LYS A 837 51.72 29.42 30.29
CA LYS A 837 52.53 28.21 30.48
C LYS A 837 51.90 27.01 29.78
N ASP A 838 52.71 26.24 29.06
CA ASP A 838 52.30 24.93 28.54
C ASP A 838 52.42 23.82 29.60
N ALA A 839 52.02 22.61 29.24
CA ALA A 839 52.05 21.43 30.11
C ALA A 839 53.47 21.02 30.56
N SER A 840 54.53 21.51 29.92
CA SER A 840 55.92 21.31 30.34
C SER A 840 56.43 22.41 31.28
N GLY A 841 55.66 23.49 31.45
CA GLY A 841 56.04 24.70 32.18
C GLY A 841 56.84 25.70 31.34
N ALA A 842 57.00 25.48 30.03
CA ALA A 842 57.61 26.44 29.12
C ALA A 842 56.67 27.63 28.88
N SER A 843 57.24 28.82 28.62
CA SER A 843 56.44 30.00 28.30
C SER A 843 56.07 30.00 26.81
N VAL A 844 54.78 30.11 26.52
CA VAL A 844 54.24 30.27 25.17
C VAL A 844 53.74 31.70 25.01
N ASN A 845 54.23 32.40 23.98
CA ASN A 845 53.71 33.71 23.58
C ASN A 845 52.72 33.53 22.42
N THR A 846 51.58 34.20 22.48
CA THR A 846 50.62 34.20 21.37
C THR A 846 51.11 35.07 20.22
N PRO A 847 50.65 34.82 18.98
CA PRO A 847 50.60 35.84 17.94
C PRO A 847 50.00 37.15 18.46
N VAL A 848 50.38 38.25 17.81
CA VAL A 848 49.94 39.60 18.16
C VAL A 848 48.52 39.84 17.62
N ALA A 849 47.60 40.20 18.51
CA ALA A 849 46.26 40.66 18.17
C ALA A 849 46.24 42.20 18.07
N ASN A 850 45.47 42.74 17.14
CA ASN A 850 45.32 44.19 16.94
C ASN A 850 43.90 44.64 17.32
N CYS A 851 43.78 45.84 17.89
CA CYS A 851 42.51 46.47 18.22
C CYS A 851 42.64 48.01 18.18
N ALA A 852 41.51 48.72 18.33
CA ALA A 852 41.47 50.17 18.41
C ALA A 852 40.93 50.66 19.75
N VAL A 853 41.52 51.71 20.32
CA VAL A 853 41.03 52.35 21.55
C VAL A 853 40.72 53.81 21.27
N ALA A 854 39.50 54.26 21.57
CA ALA A 854 39.13 55.67 21.52
C ALA A 854 39.05 56.26 22.93
N ILE A 855 39.71 57.40 23.15
CA ILE A 855 39.64 58.14 24.42
C ILE A 855 38.83 59.41 24.19
N ASN A 856 37.60 59.43 24.71
CA ASN A 856 36.66 60.53 24.58
C ASN A 856 36.88 61.59 25.68
N ASP A 857 36.91 62.86 25.30
CA ASP A 857 36.95 63.98 26.24
C ASP A 857 35.55 64.57 26.45
N SER A 858 34.78 63.93 27.32
CA SER A 858 33.41 64.34 27.68
C SER A 858 33.35 65.58 28.60
N ARG A 859 34.46 66.33 28.78
CA ARG A 859 34.47 67.59 29.52
C ARG A 859 33.61 68.64 28.82
N SER A 860 32.41 68.86 29.38
CA SER A 860 31.35 69.70 28.81
C SER A 860 31.85 71.04 28.24
N ILE A 861 31.73 71.22 26.92
CA ILE A 861 31.89 72.54 26.30
C ILE A 861 30.75 73.43 26.80
N LYS A 862 31.10 74.47 27.56
CA LYS A 862 30.15 75.51 27.96
C LYS A 862 29.89 76.42 26.75
N VAL A 863 28.96 76.02 25.88
CA VAL A 863 28.51 76.87 24.77
C VAL A 863 27.83 78.10 25.39
N LEU A 864 28.45 79.27 25.21
CA LEU A 864 27.85 80.54 25.59
C LEU A 864 26.67 80.83 24.64
N ALA A 865 25.57 81.35 25.18
CA ALA A 865 24.37 81.61 24.38
C ALA A 865 24.67 82.56 23.22
N GLY A 866 24.45 82.11 21.98
CA GLY A 866 24.72 82.86 20.75
C GLY A 866 25.89 82.33 19.90
N SER A 867 26.28 81.06 20.04
CA SER A 867 27.25 80.39 19.15
C SER A 867 26.65 79.14 18.53
N ASP A 868 26.90 78.91 17.24
CA ASP A 868 26.43 77.73 16.52
C ASP A 868 27.08 76.44 17.06
N VAL A 869 26.29 75.37 17.17
CA VAL A 869 26.73 74.10 17.75
C VAL A 869 27.44 73.26 16.68
N PRO A 870 28.72 72.88 16.85
CA PRO A 870 29.40 71.94 15.96
C PRO A 870 28.78 70.53 16.06
N SER A 871 28.73 69.76 14.98
CA SER A 871 28.14 68.41 15.02
C SER A 871 28.95 67.46 15.91
N VAL A 872 28.30 66.45 16.47
CA VAL A 872 28.93 65.46 17.35
C VAL A 872 30.14 64.80 16.70
N ASP A 873 30.04 64.50 15.40
CA ASP A 873 31.12 63.88 14.59
C ASP A 873 32.35 64.78 14.39
N SER A 874 32.19 66.10 14.55
CA SER A 874 33.31 67.05 14.47
C SER A 874 34.07 67.20 15.81
N VAL A 875 33.54 66.61 16.90
CA VAL A 875 34.16 66.58 18.23
C VAL A 875 34.69 65.18 18.54
N LEU A 876 33.95 64.14 18.16
CA LEU A 876 34.36 62.73 18.24
C LEU A 876 35.09 62.32 16.96
N ASN A 877 36.42 62.34 16.99
CA ASN A 877 37.29 62.04 15.86
C ASN A 877 37.37 60.51 15.60
N LEU A 878 36.25 59.91 15.19
CA LEU A 878 36.07 58.47 14.99
C LEU A 878 36.68 57.99 13.65
N PRO A 879 37.35 56.83 13.58
CA PRO A 879 37.82 56.25 12.33
C PRO A 879 36.66 55.81 11.40
N ASN A 880 36.91 55.88 10.09
CA ASN A 880 35.95 55.73 8.99
C ASN A 880 35.25 54.34 8.86
N ASN A 881 35.50 53.41 9.79
CA ASN A 881 34.98 52.04 9.78
C ASN A 881 34.04 51.74 10.96
N TRP A 882 33.62 52.76 11.71
CA TRP A 882 32.61 52.66 12.78
C TRP A 882 31.19 52.68 12.18
N GLU A 883 30.25 51.94 12.76
CA GLU A 883 28.82 52.06 12.43
C GLU A 883 28.23 53.39 12.95
N GLU A 884 27.22 53.93 12.25
CA GLU A 884 26.54 55.18 12.61
C GLU A 884 25.83 55.08 13.96
N HIS A 885 26.14 56.01 14.88
CA HIS A 885 25.43 56.13 16.16
C HIS A 885 24.32 57.17 16.06
N THR A 886 23.11 56.81 16.48
CA THR A 886 22.02 57.78 16.69
C THR A 886 21.98 58.22 18.16
N ALA A 887 21.86 59.52 18.40
CA ALA A 887 21.84 60.09 19.74
C ALA A 887 20.45 60.00 20.40
N PHE A 888 20.44 59.76 21.70
CA PHE A 888 19.32 60.02 22.63
C PHE A 888 19.81 60.94 23.75
#